data_AF-A0AA97MW02-F1
#
_entry.id   AF-A0AA97MW02-F1
#
_cell.length_a   1.000
_cell.length_b   1.000
_cell.length_c   1.000
_cell.angle_alpha   90.00
_cell.angle_beta   90.00
_cell.angle_gamma   90.00
#
_symmetry.space_group_name_H-M   'P 1'
#
loop_
_entity.id
_entity.type
_entity.pdbx_description
1 polymer ?
#
loop_
_entity_poly.entity_id
_entity_poly.type
_entity_poly.pdbx_seq_one_letter_code
_entity_poly.pdbx_strand_id
1 'polypeptide(L)'
;RRFLTSKEQFHAYLRAGGEEKKEEKEEKKEEEQVGNCRSEPPAKQVKAEELGQDGESQGNAGEEEKKEEEQDSNCQGEPPAKRVKAEELGQDGESQGNAGEEKERPERKRARGQNKSRPCMKPKHYEQSRLCPSVTQGCAGRCHFGPRCRFLHDVSEYLAGKPADLGQRCVLFDTFGRCPYGVTCRFARAHLGDGHQNLVNAALAQQWEGKLLVRNSLSKDLQQQLRKRKFSFQKAEEFLRGLHGGKGGRATSAEVSSCTASQESLGDSPVLPEQGEDPKPEALQSSRGGEDAPSIPTLGPLTDEDVTKLRPCEKKKLEIQGKLYLAPLTTCGNLPFRRICKRFGADVTCGEMAVCTNLLQGQSSEWALLKRHHTEDIFGVQLEGAFPDTMTKCAELLNRTIDVDFVDINVGCPIDLVYKKGGGCALMTRSNKFEQIVRGMNSVLDVPLTVKIRTGVQEKMNVAHKIIPRIREWGASMVTLHGRSREQRYTRSADWEYISECARVASPMPLFGNGDILSYEDANRALQMGVSGIMIARQVPVGALIKPWLFTEIKEQRHWDISSSERFDILKDFTNYGLEHWGSDTQGVEKTRKFLLEWLSFLCRYIPVGLLEHLPQRINERPPYYLGRDYLETLMASQNVDDWIKISELLLGPVPPSFTFLPKHKANSYR
;
A
#
# COMPACT_ATOMS: atom_id res chain seq x y z
N ARG A 1 16.89 9.25 -33.20
CA ARG A 1 16.97 8.40 -31.98
C ARG A 1 18.01 7.32 -32.24
N ARG A 2 19.17 7.31 -31.56
CA ARG A 2 20.17 6.23 -31.66
C ARG A 2 19.85 5.19 -30.58
N PHE A 3 19.72 3.92 -30.97
CA PHE A 3 19.59 2.80 -30.04
C PHE A 3 20.98 2.40 -29.56
N LEU A 4 21.14 2.12 -28.26
CA LEU A 4 22.41 1.71 -27.66
C LEU A 4 22.53 0.18 -27.73
N THR A 5 23.00 -0.35 -28.86
CA THR A 5 22.90 -1.77 -29.20
C THR A 5 23.94 -2.67 -28.50
N SER A 6 24.95 -2.11 -27.83
CA SER A 6 25.99 -2.88 -27.13
C SER A 6 26.22 -2.44 -25.68
N LYS A 7 26.79 -3.33 -24.87
CA LYS A 7 27.18 -3.07 -23.48
C LYS A 7 28.21 -1.93 -23.40
N GLU A 8 29.11 -1.86 -24.36
CA GLU A 8 30.16 -0.84 -24.50
C GLU A 8 29.54 0.52 -24.82
N GLN A 9 28.54 0.56 -25.72
CA GLN A 9 27.76 1.77 -26.02
C GLN A 9 26.96 2.24 -24.80
N PHE A 10 26.36 1.32 -24.02
CA PHE A 10 25.68 1.67 -22.78
C PHE A 10 26.63 2.24 -21.71
N HIS A 11 27.80 1.63 -21.51
CA HIS A 11 28.83 2.20 -20.63
C HIS A 11 29.42 3.51 -21.17
N ALA A 12 29.44 3.73 -22.50
CA ALA A 12 29.81 5.01 -23.10
C ALA A 12 28.76 6.08 -22.83
N TYR A 13 27.47 5.78 -22.97
CA TYR A 13 26.37 6.68 -22.62
C TYR A 13 26.41 7.12 -21.15
N LEU A 14 26.67 6.17 -20.23
CA LEU A 14 26.85 6.48 -18.80
C LEU A 14 28.07 7.38 -18.50
N ARG A 15 29.07 7.43 -19.38
CA ARG A 15 30.21 8.36 -19.30
C ARG A 15 29.89 9.71 -19.93
N ALA A 16 29.31 9.71 -21.13
CA ALA A 16 28.96 10.90 -21.90
C ALA A 16 28.01 11.86 -21.16
N GLY A 17 27.04 11.33 -20.40
CA GLY A 17 26.16 12.16 -19.54
C GLY A 17 26.87 12.90 -18.40
N GLY A 18 28.18 12.66 -18.19
CA GLY A 18 29.06 13.45 -17.33
C GLY A 18 29.85 14.54 -18.09
N GLU A 19 29.98 14.43 -19.40
CA GLU A 19 30.83 15.26 -20.27
C GLU A 19 30.04 16.30 -21.07
N GLU A 20 28.81 15.99 -21.52
CA GLU A 20 27.90 16.93 -22.24
C GLU A 20 27.68 18.25 -21.49
N LYS A 21 27.77 18.25 -20.15
CA LYS A 21 27.64 19.45 -19.30
C LYS A 21 28.91 20.31 -19.16
N LYS A 22 30.03 19.88 -19.74
CA LYS A 22 31.20 20.75 -20.00
C LYS A 22 31.08 21.41 -21.37
N GLU A 23 30.70 20.65 -22.40
CA GLU A 23 30.55 21.16 -23.77
C GLU A 23 29.43 22.22 -23.87
N GLU A 24 28.27 22.03 -23.22
CA GLU A 24 27.22 23.08 -23.10
C GLU A 24 27.70 24.42 -22.49
N LYS A 25 28.86 24.44 -21.82
CA LYS A 25 29.49 25.66 -21.25
C LYS A 25 30.57 26.26 -22.15
N GLU A 26 31.06 25.53 -23.14
CA GLU A 26 32.03 25.99 -24.12
C GLU A 26 31.33 26.42 -25.42
N GLU A 27 30.33 25.68 -25.91
CA GLU A 27 29.52 26.08 -27.09
C GLU A 27 28.80 27.43 -26.87
N LYS A 28 28.32 27.71 -25.64
CA LYS A 28 27.73 29.02 -25.29
C LYS A 28 28.71 30.19 -25.25
N LYS A 29 30.02 29.97 -25.49
CA LYS A 29 31.00 31.01 -25.77
C LYS A 29 31.34 31.13 -27.26
N GLU A 30 31.02 30.14 -28.08
CA GLU A 30 31.32 30.14 -29.52
C GLU A 30 30.10 30.57 -30.35
N GLU A 31 28.85 30.31 -29.92
CA GLU A 31 27.64 30.77 -30.63
C GLU A 31 27.45 32.30 -30.69
N GLU A 32 28.28 33.10 -30.01
CA GLU A 32 28.32 34.55 -30.19
C GLU A 32 29.17 35.00 -31.41
N GLN A 33 29.79 34.06 -32.12
CA GLN A 33 30.54 34.30 -33.36
C GLN A 33 30.11 33.37 -34.51
N VAL A 34 30.00 33.95 -35.71
CA VAL A 34 29.75 33.29 -37.01
C VAL A 34 28.32 32.76 -37.20
N GLY A 35 27.54 33.50 -37.99
CA GLY A 35 26.28 33.01 -38.56
C GLY A 35 26.36 32.65 -40.05
N ASN A 36 25.26 32.07 -40.54
CA ASN A 36 24.75 32.05 -41.92
C ASN A 36 25.00 30.80 -42.82
N CYS A 37 24.01 30.54 -43.68
CA CYS A 37 24.00 29.67 -44.90
C CYS A 37 23.69 28.15 -44.86
N ARG A 38 22.39 27.83 -44.86
CA ARG A 38 21.60 27.11 -45.92
C ARG A 38 21.84 25.64 -46.38
N SER A 39 20.69 24.94 -46.47
CA SER A 39 20.14 24.03 -47.54
C SER A 39 20.45 22.51 -47.63
N GLU A 40 19.37 21.72 -47.79
CA GLU A 40 19.26 20.31 -48.21
C GLU A 40 19.41 20.14 -49.76
N PRO A 41 19.49 18.93 -50.39
CA PRO A 41 18.30 18.06 -50.67
C PRO A 41 18.63 16.51 -50.82
N PRO A 42 18.02 15.62 -51.67
CA PRO A 42 17.19 14.50 -51.14
C PRO A 42 17.30 13.07 -51.78
N ALA A 43 16.59 12.10 -51.16
CA ALA A 43 15.84 10.92 -51.69
C ALA A 43 16.42 9.85 -52.67
N LYS A 44 16.11 8.55 -52.41
CA LYS A 44 15.60 7.56 -53.42
C LYS A 44 15.07 6.22 -52.83
N GLN A 45 14.16 5.57 -53.56
CA GLN A 45 13.58 4.22 -53.32
C GLN A 45 14.15 3.18 -54.30
N VAL A 46 14.04 1.87 -53.98
CA VAL A 46 14.06 0.75 -54.95
C VAL A 46 13.05 -0.34 -54.50
N LYS A 47 12.53 -1.13 -55.46
CA LYS A 47 11.44 -2.12 -55.36
C LYS A 47 11.76 -3.33 -56.27
N ALA A 48 11.45 -4.57 -55.87
CA ALA A 48 11.41 -5.82 -56.67
C ALA A 48 11.08 -7.02 -55.74
N GLU A 49 10.62 -8.20 -56.17
CA GLU A 49 9.55 -8.59 -57.12
C GLU A 49 9.18 -10.08 -56.85
N GLU A 50 8.14 -10.62 -57.49
CA GLU A 50 7.43 -11.86 -57.08
C GLU A 50 7.97 -13.21 -57.62
N LEU A 51 7.63 -14.31 -56.92
CA LEU A 51 7.40 -15.71 -57.38
C LEU A 51 6.85 -16.52 -56.17
N GLY A 52 5.94 -17.51 -56.26
CA GLY A 52 5.02 -17.87 -57.36
C GLY A 52 4.48 -19.33 -57.29
N GLN A 53 3.23 -19.52 -56.80
CA GLN A 53 2.36 -20.74 -56.94
C GLN A 53 2.84 -22.07 -56.29
N ASP A 54 2.03 -23.09 -55.96
CA ASP A 54 0.58 -23.29 -55.73
C ASP A 54 0.40 -24.62 -54.93
N GLY A 55 -0.76 -24.89 -54.30
CA GLY A 55 -1.06 -26.23 -53.77
C GLY A 55 -2.12 -26.34 -52.67
N GLU A 56 -3.40 -26.48 -53.03
CA GLU A 56 -4.49 -26.84 -52.10
C GLU A 56 -4.54 -28.35 -51.81
N SER A 57 -5.01 -28.74 -50.62
CA SER A 57 -5.87 -29.92 -50.46
C SER A 57 -6.67 -29.86 -49.15
N GLN A 58 -7.94 -30.27 -49.22
CA GLN A 58 -8.87 -30.33 -48.09
C GLN A 58 -8.82 -31.69 -47.38
N GLY A 59 -9.13 -31.73 -46.08
CA GLY A 59 -9.34 -32.95 -45.30
C GLY A 59 -10.20 -32.66 -44.07
N ASN A 60 -11.26 -33.43 -43.86
CA ASN A 60 -12.35 -33.11 -42.92
C ASN A 60 -12.53 -34.21 -41.83
N ALA A 61 -13.38 -33.91 -40.84
CA ALA A 61 -14.01 -34.79 -39.85
C ALA A 61 -13.22 -35.20 -38.58
N GLY A 62 -13.95 -35.29 -37.46
CA GLY A 62 -13.45 -35.75 -36.16
C GLY A 62 -14.26 -35.28 -34.94
N GLU A 63 -15.52 -35.71 -34.82
CA GLU A 63 -16.33 -35.54 -33.61
C GLU A 63 -15.96 -36.58 -32.53
N GLU A 64 -15.99 -36.22 -31.25
CA GLU A 64 -16.26 -37.17 -30.15
C GLU A 64 -17.06 -36.49 -29.01
N GLU A 65 -18.30 -36.94 -28.80
CA GLU A 65 -19.05 -36.73 -27.56
C GLU A 65 -18.64 -37.75 -26.49
N LYS A 66 -18.75 -37.39 -25.20
CA LYS A 66 -19.02 -38.37 -24.11
C LYS A 66 -19.61 -37.75 -22.85
N LYS A 67 -20.94 -37.92 -22.76
CA LYS A 67 -21.83 -38.21 -21.63
C LYS A 67 -21.52 -37.74 -20.19
N GLU A 68 -22.63 -37.36 -19.56
CA GLU A 68 -22.85 -37.02 -18.15
C GLU A 68 -22.79 -38.25 -17.23
N GLU A 69 -22.56 -38.00 -15.93
CA GLU A 69 -23.14 -38.78 -14.83
C GLU A 69 -23.45 -37.83 -13.66
N GLU A 70 -24.73 -37.72 -13.30
CA GLU A 70 -25.18 -37.09 -12.05
C GLU A 70 -25.12 -38.10 -10.90
N GLN A 71 -24.79 -37.65 -9.69
CA GLN A 71 -25.22 -38.36 -8.49
C GLN A 71 -25.41 -37.39 -7.31
N ASP A 72 -26.60 -37.47 -6.72
CA ASP A 72 -27.10 -36.64 -5.63
C ASP A 72 -26.84 -37.31 -4.27
N SER A 73 -26.54 -36.55 -3.22
CA SER A 73 -26.71 -36.98 -1.81
C SER A 73 -26.34 -35.90 -0.78
N ASN A 74 -27.37 -35.19 -0.33
CA ASN A 74 -27.75 -34.87 1.07
C ASN A 74 -26.70 -34.56 2.19
N CYS A 75 -27.09 -33.64 3.07
CA CYS A 75 -26.32 -33.12 4.20
C CYS A 75 -26.28 -34.06 5.43
N GLN A 76 -25.25 -33.92 6.29
CA GLN A 76 -25.39 -33.71 7.75
C GLN A 76 -24.04 -33.57 8.50
N GLY A 77 -24.03 -32.80 9.61
CA GLY A 77 -23.16 -33.03 10.78
C GLY A 77 -21.88 -32.18 10.97
N GLU A 78 -21.93 -31.15 11.82
CA GLU A 78 -20.73 -30.59 12.48
C GLU A 78 -20.28 -31.44 13.69
N PRO A 79 -18.96 -31.53 13.97
CA PRO A 79 -18.46 -31.77 15.32
C PRO A 79 -17.58 -30.62 15.87
N PRO A 80 -17.51 -30.43 17.20
CA PRO A 80 -17.09 -29.17 17.82
C PRO A 80 -15.57 -28.92 17.93
N ALA A 81 -15.21 -27.64 18.03
CA ALA A 81 -13.83 -27.17 18.07
C ALA A 81 -13.10 -27.44 19.41
N LYS A 82 -11.91 -28.06 19.35
CA LYS A 82 -10.97 -28.13 20.48
C LYS A 82 -9.98 -26.95 20.45
N ARG A 83 -9.85 -26.25 21.59
CA ARG A 83 -8.79 -25.26 21.86
C ARG A 83 -7.42 -25.96 21.88
N VAL A 84 -6.39 -25.30 21.36
CA VAL A 84 -4.98 -25.66 21.59
C VAL A 84 -4.22 -24.42 22.07
N LYS A 85 -3.40 -24.59 23.11
CA LYS A 85 -2.56 -23.56 23.72
C LYS A 85 -1.51 -23.01 22.74
N ALA A 86 -1.06 -21.79 22.99
CA ALA A 86 0.18 -21.27 22.43
C ALA A 86 1.34 -21.66 23.36
N GLU A 87 2.45 -22.11 22.79
CA GLU A 87 3.73 -22.27 23.50
C GLU A 87 4.83 -21.56 22.70
N GLU A 88 5.66 -20.82 23.42
CA GLU A 88 6.81 -20.09 22.90
C GLU A 88 8.02 -21.02 22.83
N LEU A 89 8.88 -20.86 21.82
CA LEU A 89 10.20 -21.47 21.82
C LEU A 89 11.24 -20.47 21.31
N GLY A 90 12.29 -20.32 22.10
CA GLY A 90 13.54 -19.67 21.73
C GLY A 90 14.73 -20.53 22.13
N GLN A 91 15.89 -20.19 21.54
CA GLN A 91 17.24 -20.60 21.93
C GLN A 91 17.64 -22.08 21.77
N ASP A 92 18.30 -22.33 20.64
CA ASP A 92 19.71 -22.75 20.53
C ASP A 92 20.25 -23.79 21.54
N GLY A 93 20.66 -24.95 21.01
CA GLY A 93 21.52 -25.94 21.65
C GLY A 93 22.13 -26.88 20.62
N GLU A 94 23.46 -27.03 20.62
CA GLU A 94 24.20 -27.92 19.71
C GLU A 94 24.33 -29.33 20.28
N SER A 95 24.19 -30.37 19.44
CA SER A 95 24.74 -31.70 19.72
C SER A 95 24.83 -32.55 18.45
N GLN A 96 26.01 -33.11 18.16
CA GLN A 96 26.21 -34.18 17.17
C GLN A 96 25.79 -35.53 17.75
N GLY A 97 25.36 -36.52 16.94
CA GLY A 97 25.15 -37.88 17.47
C GLY A 97 24.35 -38.91 16.67
N ASN A 98 24.89 -39.35 15.52
CA ASN A 98 24.74 -40.70 14.94
C ASN A 98 23.34 -41.25 14.51
N ALA A 99 23.36 -42.39 13.81
CA ALA A 99 22.32 -42.87 12.90
C ALA A 99 21.37 -43.95 13.47
N GLY A 100 20.20 -44.15 12.82
CA GLY A 100 19.36 -45.34 12.98
C GLY A 100 17.87 -45.15 12.66
N GLU A 101 17.31 -46.07 11.89
CA GLU A 101 15.89 -46.37 11.66
C GLU A 101 14.99 -45.35 10.92
N GLU A 102 14.60 -45.74 9.70
CA GLU A 102 13.54 -45.11 8.92
C GLU A 102 12.16 -45.47 9.48
N LYS A 103 11.42 -44.47 9.95
CA LYS A 103 9.96 -44.53 10.09
C LYS A 103 9.33 -43.53 9.13
N GLU A 104 8.40 -44.02 8.30
CA GLU A 104 7.68 -43.20 7.33
C GLU A 104 7.04 -41.99 8.02
N ARG A 105 7.46 -40.79 7.60
CA ARG A 105 6.88 -39.55 8.11
C ARG A 105 5.54 -39.34 7.42
N PRO A 106 4.42 -39.13 8.15
CA PRO A 106 3.15 -38.83 7.53
C PRO A 106 3.30 -37.57 6.67
N GLU A 107 2.79 -37.60 5.44
CA GLU A 107 2.94 -36.53 4.47
C GLU A 107 2.54 -35.18 5.09
N ARG A 108 3.55 -34.34 5.35
CA ARG A 108 3.32 -32.96 5.78
C ARG A 108 2.65 -32.22 4.62
N LYS A 109 1.30 -32.18 4.62
CA LYS A 109 0.47 -31.37 3.71
C LYS A 109 1.17 -30.04 3.49
N ARG A 110 1.76 -29.84 2.30
CA ARG A 110 2.65 -28.71 2.00
C ARG A 110 1.94 -27.43 2.37
N ALA A 111 2.37 -26.80 3.47
CA ALA A 111 1.63 -25.71 4.08
C ALA A 111 1.70 -24.48 3.15
N ARG A 112 0.69 -24.34 2.27
CA ARG A 112 0.59 -23.27 1.28
C ARG A 112 0.67 -21.90 1.96
N GLY A 113 1.39 -20.96 1.37
CA GLY A 113 1.62 -19.61 1.90
C GLY A 113 2.93 -19.00 1.41
N GLN A 114 2.91 -17.70 1.12
CA GLN A 114 4.08 -16.96 0.63
C GLN A 114 5.04 -16.60 1.79
N ASN A 115 6.32 -16.37 1.48
CA ASN A 115 7.37 -15.80 2.37
C ASN A 115 7.94 -16.66 3.51
N LYS A 116 7.75 -17.99 3.52
CA LYS A 116 8.24 -18.84 4.63
C LYS A 116 9.77 -19.01 4.71
N SER A 117 10.47 -18.91 3.59
CA SER A 117 11.93 -19.04 3.48
C SER A 117 12.66 -17.68 3.38
N ARG A 118 11.97 -16.55 3.60
CA ARG A 118 12.59 -15.24 3.47
C ARG A 118 13.49 -14.96 4.67
N PRO A 119 14.81 -14.70 4.49
CA PRO A 119 15.67 -14.29 5.59
C PRO A 119 15.10 -13.05 6.28
N CYS A 120 15.08 -13.06 7.61
CA CYS A 120 14.76 -11.87 8.38
C CYS A 120 15.94 -10.91 8.26
N MET A 121 15.95 -10.10 7.20
CA MET A 121 16.90 -9.00 7.02
C MET A 121 16.60 -7.88 8.00
N LYS A 122 16.88 -8.15 9.28
CA LYS A 122 17.26 -7.16 10.29
C LYS A 122 18.73 -6.83 10.00
N PRO A 123 19.04 -5.63 9.52
CA PRO A 123 20.40 -5.24 9.20
C PRO A 123 21.21 -5.19 10.51
N LYS A 124 22.11 -6.15 10.70
CA LYS A 124 23.06 -6.14 11.81
C LYS A 124 24.08 -5.04 11.51
N HIS A 125 23.84 -3.85 12.08
CA HIS A 125 24.72 -2.68 12.05
C HIS A 125 25.07 -2.13 10.65
N TYR A 126 24.21 -1.27 10.10
CA TYR A 126 24.56 -0.43 8.94
C TYR A 126 25.75 0.51 9.18
N GLU A 127 25.97 0.87 10.45
CA GLU A 127 27.12 1.64 10.94
C GLU A 127 27.44 1.04 12.32
N GLN A 128 28.69 0.65 12.54
CA GLN A 128 29.16 0.19 13.86
C GLN A 128 29.24 1.38 14.83
N SER A 129 29.70 2.53 14.32
CA SER A 129 29.82 3.80 15.03
C SER A 129 28.90 4.84 14.39
N ARG A 130 27.83 5.22 15.08
CA ARG A 130 26.86 6.24 14.62
C ARG A 130 27.18 7.59 15.26
N LEU A 131 26.99 8.68 14.51
CA LEU A 131 27.00 10.03 15.08
C LEU A 131 25.87 10.25 16.09
N CYS A 132 26.15 11.09 17.09
CA CYS A 132 25.15 11.52 18.05
C CYS A 132 24.05 12.33 17.36
N PRO A 133 22.75 12.07 17.64
CA PRO A 133 21.65 12.88 17.12
C PRO A 133 21.76 14.38 17.47
N SER A 134 22.41 14.73 18.58
CA SER A 134 22.67 16.12 18.95
C SER A 134 23.65 16.80 17.98
N VAL A 135 24.64 16.04 17.47
CA VAL A 135 25.65 16.53 16.52
C VAL A 135 25.04 16.69 15.13
N THR A 136 24.25 15.71 14.66
CA THR A 136 23.55 15.83 13.36
C THR A 136 22.48 16.93 13.34
N GLN A 137 22.00 17.37 14.52
CA GLN A 137 21.11 18.52 14.69
C GLN A 137 21.84 19.86 14.90
N GLY A 138 23.19 19.91 14.77
CA GLY A 138 23.98 21.14 14.98
C GLY A 138 24.09 21.57 16.45
N CYS A 139 23.65 20.73 17.39
CA CYS A 139 23.61 20.98 18.83
C CYS A 139 24.66 20.14 19.58
N ALA A 140 25.85 19.94 18.99
CA ALA A 140 26.89 19.04 19.50
C ALA A 140 27.24 19.28 20.98
N GLY A 141 27.40 20.56 21.38
CA GLY A 141 27.69 20.96 22.76
C GLY A 141 26.53 20.81 23.77
N ARG A 142 25.35 20.33 23.34
CA ARG A 142 24.17 20.09 24.20
C ARG A 142 23.74 18.62 24.23
N CYS A 143 24.69 17.69 24.03
CA CYS A 143 24.41 16.26 24.16
C CYS A 143 23.95 15.91 25.60
N HIS A 144 22.70 15.46 25.75
CA HIS A 144 22.10 15.11 27.05
C HIS A 144 22.90 14.06 27.85
N PHE A 145 23.63 13.18 27.16
CA PHE A 145 24.45 12.14 27.79
C PHE A 145 25.92 12.55 28.02
N GLY A 146 26.34 13.68 27.44
CA GLY A 146 27.71 14.20 27.51
C GLY A 146 28.78 13.12 27.25
N PRO A 147 29.81 12.98 28.11
CA PRO A 147 30.88 12.01 27.91
C PRO A 147 30.46 10.54 28.10
N ARG A 148 29.25 10.26 28.59
CA ARG A 148 28.71 8.89 28.70
C ARG A 148 27.90 8.47 27.48
N CYS A 149 27.91 9.28 26.42
CA CYS A 149 27.15 9.00 25.20
C CYS A 149 27.81 7.87 24.38
N ARG A 150 27.02 6.87 23.99
CA ARG A 150 27.46 5.74 23.14
C ARG A 150 27.75 6.13 21.68
N PHE A 151 27.43 7.35 21.28
CA PHE A 151 27.51 7.81 19.89
C PHE A 151 28.72 8.73 19.67
N LEU A 152 29.29 8.71 18.47
CA LEU A 152 30.41 9.57 18.11
C LEU A 152 30.02 11.05 18.16
N HIS A 153 30.95 11.88 18.62
CA HIS A 153 30.83 13.34 18.58
C HIS A 153 31.79 13.98 17.59
N ASP A 154 32.91 13.31 17.28
CA ASP A 154 33.82 13.71 16.22
C ASP A 154 33.22 13.34 14.85
N VAL A 155 33.07 14.36 14.00
CA VAL A 155 32.56 14.23 12.63
C VAL A 155 33.62 13.67 11.68
N SER A 156 34.90 14.01 11.88
CA SER A 156 36.01 13.49 11.09
C SER A 156 36.24 12.00 11.37
N GLU A 157 36.15 11.57 12.64
CA GLU A 157 36.20 10.14 13.01
C GLU A 157 35.06 9.35 12.33
N TYR A 158 33.84 9.88 12.37
CA TYR A 158 32.70 9.26 11.67
C TYR A 158 32.92 9.19 10.17
N LEU A 159 33.40 10.26 9.53
CA LEU A 159 33.64 10.30 8.09
C LEU A 159 34.76 9.37 7.65
N ALA A 160 35.76 9.11 8.50
CA ALA A 160 36.79 8.09 8.24
C ALA A 160 36.23 6.65 8.29
N GLY A 161 35.28 6.38 9.19
CA GLY A 161 34.58 5.08 9.26
C GLY A 161 33.41 4.90 8.29
N LYS A 162 32.96 5.99 7.63
CA LYS A 162 31.82 6.00 6.72
C LYS A 162 32.25 5.45 5.34
N PRO A 163 31.49 4.50 4.74
CA PRO A 163 31.80 4.02 3.39
C PRO A 163 31.65 5.14 2.35
N ALA A 164 32.46 5.07 1.28
CA ALA A 164 32.54 6.11 0.26
C ALA A 164 31.18 6.56 -0.30
N ASP A 165 31.06 7.84 -0.63
CA ASP A 165 29.86 8.40 -1.24
C ASP A 165 29.60 7.78 -2.63
N LEU A 166 28.32 7.61 -2.96
CA LEU A 166 27.83 6.80 -4.07
C LEU A 166 27.83 7.56 -5.41
N GLY A 167 28.02 8.89 -5.38
CA GLY A 167 28.04 9.74 -6.57
C GLY A 167 28.37 11.19 -6.24
N GLN A 168 28.60 11.98 -7.30
CA GLN A 168 29.04 13.38 -7.22
C GLN A 168 27.91 14.41 -7.02
N ARG A 169 26.64 13.98 -7.01
CA ARG A 169 25.46 14.86 -6.88
C ARG A 169 24.52 14.31 -5.83
N CYS A 170 23.90 15.21 -5.06
CA CYS A 170 22.93 14.86 -4.03
C CYS A 170 21.56 15.42 -4.41
N VAL A 171 20.64 14.54 -4.80
CA VAL A 171 19.29 14.93 -5.25
C VAL A 171 18.55 15.80 -4.23
N LEU A 172 18.75 15.57 -2.92
CA LEU A 172 18.12 16.38 -1.88
C LEU A 172 18.70 17.81 -1.82
N PHE A 173 20.01 17.96 -2.04
CA PHE A 173 20.63 19.28 -2.12
C PHE A 173 20.25 19.99 -3.44
N ASP A 174 20.33 19.28 -4.56
CA ASP A 174 20.01 19.81 -5.88
C ASP A 174 18.53 20.25 -6.00
N THR A 175 17.62 19.57 -5.29
CA THR A 175 16.17 19.89 -5.31
C THR A 175 15.78 20.95 -4.28
N PHE A 176 16.26 20.84 -3.04
CA PHE A 176 15.79 21.67 -1.91
C PHE A 176 16.79 22.74 -1.45
N GLY A 177 17.95 22.84 -2.09
CA GLY A 177 19.04 23.71 -1.68
C GLY A 177 19.76 23.29 -0.39
N ARG A 178 19.29 22.25 0.31
CA ARG A 178 19.89 21.73 1.55
C ARG A 178 19.55 20.26 1.72
N CYS A 179 20.56 19.44 2.01
CA CYS A 179 20.34 18.02 2.35
C CYS A 179 20.04 17.88 3.86
N PRO A 180 18.88 17.34 4.30
CA PRO A 180 18.55 17.21 5.72
C PRO A 180 19.42 16.18 6.47
N TYR A 181 20.13 15.30 5.76
CA TYR A 181 21.02 14.29 6.34
C TYR A 181 22.45 14.79 6.56
N GLY A 182 22.85 15.90 5.92
CA GLY A 182 24.18 16.50 6.10
C GLY A 182 25.30 15.47 5.95
N VAL A 183 26.16 15.37 6.97
CA VAL A 183 27.33 14.46 7.01
C VAL A 183 26.99 12.97 6.84
N THR A 184 25.79 12.52 7.24
CA THR A 184 25.37 11.10 7.11
C THR A 184 24.83 10.76 5.73
N CYS A 185 24.62 11.76 4.85
CA CYS A 185 24.22 11.55 3.47
C CYS A 185 25.26 10.74 2.69
N ARG A 186 24.85 9.77 1.88
CA ARG A 186 25.74 9.00 0.97
C ARG A 186 26.16 9.74 -0.30
N PHE A 187 25.90 11.05 -0.34
CA PHE A 187 26.30 11.99 -1.39
C PHE A 187 26.84 13.29 -0.74
N ALA A 188 27.40 13.17 0.47
CA ALA A 188 27.80 14.31 1.31
C ALA A 188 28.83 15.21 0.62
N ARG A 189 29.80 14.66 -0.12
CA ARG A 189 30.79 15.41 -0.90
C ARG A 189 30.18 16.46 -1.85
N ALA A 190 28.94 16.28 -2.31
CA ALA A 190 28.25 17.24 -3.16
C ALA A 190 27.77 18.50 -2.42
N HIS A 191 27.68 18.46 -1.09
CA HIS A 191 27.04 19.51 -0.28
C HIS A 191 27.67 19.71 1.11
N LEU A 192 28.91 19.25 1.33
CA LEU A 192 29.71 19.60 2.50
C LEU A 192 30.79 20.61 2.09
N GLY A 193 30.88 21.71 2.83
CA GLY A 193 31.96 22.69 2.72
C GLY A 193 33.11 22.39 3.68
N ASP A 194 34.10 23.28 3.67
CA ASP A 194 35.25 23.24 4.58
C ASP A 194 34.79 23.17 6.04
N GLY A 195 35.36 22.24 6.82
CA GLY A 195 34.93 21.94 8.19
C GLY A 195 33.72 21.00 8.31
N HIS A 196 33.33 20.31 7.24
CA HIS A 196 32.20 19.34 7.21
C HIS A 196 30.82 19.96 7.49
N GLN A 197 30.69 21.27 7.28
CA GLN A 197 29.42 21.99 7.41
C GLN A 197 28.52 21.75 6.18
N ASN A 198 27.23 21.61 6.41
CA ASN A 198 26.24 21.34 5.37
C ASN A 198 25.93 22.63 4.59
N LEU A 199 26.28 22.65 3.31
CA LEU A 199 26.03 23.79 2.43
C LEU A 199 24.53 24.05 2.27
N VAL A 200 24.19 25.32 2.05
CA VAL A 200 22.81 25.77 1.80
C VAL A 200 22.80 26.72 0.60
N ASN A 201 22.18 26.30 -0.49
CA ASN A 201 21.80 27.19 -1.58
C ASN A 201 20.57 28.00 -1.12
N ALA A 202 20.79 29.24 -0.71
CA ALA A 202 19.76 30.10 -0.12
C ALA A 202 18.54 30.30 -1.03
N ALA A 203 18.73 30.47 -2.34
CA ALA A 203 17.63 30.70 -3.27
C ALA A 203 16.68 29.50 -3.37
N LEU A 204 17.25 28.28 -3.51
CA LEU A 204 16.44 27.05 -3.51
C LEU A 204 15.85 26.76 -2.12
N ALA A 205 16.61 26.97 -1.04
CA ALA A 205 16.11 26.75 0.31
C ALA A 205 14.90 27.65 0.63
N GLN A 206 14.95 28.93 0.25
CA GLN A 206 13.85 29.88 0.40
C GLN A 206 12.63 29.49 -0.44
N GLN A 207 12.82 28.95 -1.64
CA GLN A 207 11.72 28.44 -2.47
C GLN A 207 10.93 27.31 -1.81
N TRP A 208 11.57 26.51 -0.94
CA TRP A 208 10.94 25.37 -0.24
C TRP A 208 10.65 25.64 1.24
N GLU A 209 10.97 26.83 1.75
CA GLU A 209 10.70 27.21 3.13
C GLU A 209 9.19 27.17 3.44
N GLY A 210 8.82 26.58 4.57
CA GLY A 210 7.43 26.36 4.98
C GLY A 210 6.65 25.30 4.17
N LYS A 211 7.16 24.77 3.05
CA LYS A 211 6.43 23.82 2.20
C LYS A 211 6.49 22.39 2.74
N LEU A 212 5.37 21.93 3.31
CA LEU A 212 5.18 20.55 3.76
C LEU A 212 4.93 19.59 2.57
N LEU A 213 6.01 19.01 2.03
CA LEU A 213 5.96 18.03 0.94
C LEU A 213 5.17 16.76 1.30
N VAL A 214 5.32 16.27 2.53
CA VAL A 214 4.73 15.01 3.01
C VAL A 214 3.92 15.27 4.28
N ARG A 215 2.61 15.02 4.20
CA ARG A 215 1.65 15.12 5.31
C ARG A 215 1.54 13.78 6.07
N ASN A 216 0.76 13.78 7.15
CA ASN A 216 0.39 12.58 7.93
C ASN A 216 1.58 11.88 8.61
N SER A 217 2.58 12.64 9.05
CA SER A 217 3.71 12.10 9.82
C SER A 217 3.35 11.97 11.30
N LEU A 218 3.58 10.78 11.87
CA LEU A 218 3.37 10.49 13.29
C LEU A 218 4.27 11.36 14.17
N SER A 219 3.68 12.25 14.98
CA SER A 219 4.41 13.02 15.99
C SER A 219 4.87 12.12 17.15
N LYS A 220 5.96 12.51 17.83
CA LYS A 220 6.49 11.76 18.99
C LYS A 220 5.49 11.72 20.14
N ASP A 221 4.73 12.78 20.34
CA ASP A 221 3.78 12.90 21.45
C ASP A 221 2.55 12.03 21.22
N LEU A 222 2.01 12.03 19.99
CA LEU A 222 0.94 11.10 19.60
C LEU A 222 1.42 9.65 19.70
N GLN A 223 2.65 9.34 19.25
CA GLN A 223 3.23 8.01 19.40
C GLN A 223 3.33 7.58 20.88
N GLN A 224 3.72 8.49 21.77
CA GLN A 224 3.75 8.22 23.21
C GLN A 224 2.36 8.02 23.79
N GLN A 225 1.38 8.85 23.42
CA GLN A 225 -0.02 8.73 23.88
C GLN A 225 -0.61 7.37 23.47
N LEU A 226 -0.42 6.95 22.21
CA LEU A 226 -0.88 5.65 21.70
C LEU A 226 -0.23 4.48 22.45
N ARG A 227 1.11 4.48 22.58
CA ARG A 227 1.84 3.43 23.31
C ARG A 227 1.47 3.35 24.80
N LYS A 228 1.24 4.49 25.44
CA LYS A 228 0.79 4.60 26.84
C LYS A 228 -0.73 4.41 27.00
N ARG A 229 -1.47 4.16 25.91
CA ARG A 229 -2.95 4.05 25.87
C ARG A 229 -3.67 5.26 26.49
N LYS A 230 -3.09 6.46 26.37
CA LYS A 230 -3.62 7.73 26.88
C LYS A 230 -4.40 8.54 25.84
N PHE A 231 -4.47 8.07 24.58
CA PHE A 231 -5.31 8.70 23.58
C PHE A 231 -6.79 8.39 23.88
N SER A 232 -7.63 9.42 23.98
CA SER A 232 -9.06 9.29 24.30
C SER A 232 -9.88 9.11 23.01
N PHE A 233 -10.82 8.16 23.03
CA PHE A 233 -11.63 7.74 21.89
C PHE A 233 -13.14 7.96 22.17
N GLN A 234 -13.53 9.20 22.44
CA GLN A 234 -14.86 9.53 22.98
C GLN A 234 -15.99 9.07 22.03
N LYS A 235 -15.94 9.50 20.76
CA LYS A 235 -16.96 9.17 19.76
C LYS A 235 -17.04 7.66 19.51
N ALA A 236 -15.89 6.98 19.43
CA ALA A 236 -15.87 5.53 19.25
C ALA A 236 -16.40 4.79 20.47
N GLU A 237 -16.08 5.23 21.70
CA GLU A 237 -16.55 4.60 22.93
C GLU A 237 -18.06 4.81 23.15
N GLU A 238 -18.60 5.97 22.77
CA GLU A 238 -20.05 6.23 22.73
C GLU A 238 -20.77 5.24 21.80
N PHE A 239 -20.32 5.13 20.55
CA PHE A 239 -20.89 4.17 19.59
C PHE A 239 -20.80 2.72 20.09
N LEU A 240 -19.65 2.34 20.65
CA LEU A 240 -19.43 0.99 21.16
C LEU A 240 -20.28 0.68 22.40
N ARG A 241 -20.56 1.65 23.28
CA ARG A 241 -21.51 1.47 24.39
C ARG A 241 -22.92 1.18 23.87
N GLY A 242 -23.37 1.92 22.84
CA GLY A 242 -24.67 1.69 22.19
C GLY A 242 -24.84 0.26 21.65
N LEU A 243 -23.78 -0.33 21.06
CA LEU A 243 -23.80 -1.72 20.59
C LEU A 243 -23.94 -2.77 21.70
N HIS A 244 -23.51 -2.46 22.93
CA HIS A 244 -23.62 -3.38 24.07
C HIS A 244 -24.95 -3.22 24.83
N GLY A 245 -25.53 -2.01 24.84
CA GLY A 245 -26.84 -1.74 25.47
C GLY A 245 -28.01 -2.55 24.88
N GLY A 246 -27.90 -2.99 23.62
CA GLY A 246 -28.90 -3.85 22.97
C GLY A 246 -28.91 -5.33 23.41
N LYS A 247 -28.08 -5.73 24.40
CA LYS A 247 -28.05 -7.08 24.96
C LYS A 247 -28.04 -7.06 26.50
N GLY A 248 -29.20 -6.83 27.09
CA GLY A 248 -29.39 -7.05 28.53
C GLY A 248 -29.22 -8.53 28.91
N GLY A 249 -28.62 -8.82 30.07
CA GLY A 249 -28.86 -10.08 30.77
C GLY A 249 -27.72 -11.10 30.95
N ARG A 250 -26.48 -10.68 31.26
CA ARG A 250 -25.68 -11.30 32.35
C ARG A 250 -24.36 -10.55 32.57
N ALA A 251 -24.30 -9.76 33.64
CA ALA A 251 -23.04 -9.30 34.19
C ALA A 251 -22.44 -10.41 35.08
N THR A 252 -21.19 -10.78 34.81
CA THR A 252 -20.31 -11.34 35.84
C THR A 252 -19.22 -10.32 36.08
N SER A 253 -19.44 -9.46 37.08
CA SER A 253 -18.47 -8.50 37.58
C SER A 253 -17.26 -9.23 38.15
N ALA A 254 -16.08 -8.96 37.59
CA ALA A 254 -14.80 -9.35 38.15
C ALA A 254 -13.86 -8.13 38.11
N GLU A 255 -14.16 -7.14 38.93
CA GLU A 255 -13.22 -6.08 39.24
C GLU A 255 -12.18 -6.64 40.22
N VAL A 256 -10.91 -6.64 39.81
CA VAL A 256 -9.79 -6.92 40.72
C VAL A 256 -9.44 -5.59 41.39
N SER A 257 -10.07 -5.31 42.52
CA SER A 257 -9.71 -4.20 43.38
C SER A 257 -8.43 -4.53 44.17
N SER A 258 -7.51 -3.57 44.26
CA SER A 258 -6.25 -3.71 44.97
C SER A 258 -6.14 -2.70 46.11
N CYS A 259 -6.43 -3.14 47.33
CA CYS A 259 -6.01 -2.44 48.55
C CYS A 259 -5.90 -3.41 49.73
N THR A 260 -4.74 -3.35 50.40
CA THR A 260 -4.39 -4.11 51.60
C THR A 260 -4.89 -3.45 52.89
N ALA A 261 -5.20 -4.29 53.88
CA ALA A 261 -4.92 -4.14 55.33
C ALA A 261 -6.11 -4.16 56.32
N SER A 262 -5.85 -4.87 57.44
CA SER A 262 -6.45 -4.74 58.80
C SER A 262 -7.91 -5.14 59.07
N GLN A 263 -8.06 -6.37 59.55
CA GLN A 263 -8.70 -6.81 60.81
C GLN A 263 -9.90 -6.05 61.45
N GLU A 264 -10.93 -6.86 61.70
CA GLU A 264 -11.63 -7.09 63.01
C GLU A 264 -12.92 -6.35 63.45
N SER A 265 -13.79 -7.20 64.02
CA SER A 265 -14.91 -6.95 64.97
C SER A 265 -16.18 -6.20 64.55
N LEU A 266 -17.22 -7.00 64.27
CA LEU A 266 -18.51 -7.09 65.02
C LEU A 266 -19.06 -5.82 65.72
N GLY A 267 -20.33 -5.48 65.45
CA GLY A 267 -21.09 -4.57 66.30
C GLY A 267 -22.47 -4.13 65.76
N ASP A 268 -23.49 -4.94 66.05
CA ASP A 268 -24.93 -4.62 66.18
C ASP A 268 -25.77 -3.85 65.12
N SER A 269 -26.97 -4.40 64.92
CA SER A 269 -28.19 -3.79 64.35
C SER A 269 -28.92 -2.98 65.48
N PRO A 270 -30.23 -2.58 65.43
CA PRO A 270 -31.28 -2.73 64.41
C PRO A 270 -32.21 -1.49 64.22
N VAL A 271 -33.40 -1.74 63.65
CA VAL A 271 -34.70 -1.02 63.83
C VAL A 271 -35.24 -0.21 62.63
N LEU A 272 -36.02 -0.94 61.82
CA LEU A 272 -37.23 -0.54 61.06
C LEU A 272 -38.28 0.14 61.99
N PRO A 273 -39.28 0.95 61.54
CA PRO A 273 -40.34 0.41 60.66
C PRO A 273 -41.16 1.38 59.75
N GLU A 274 -41.82 0.78 58.73
CA GLU A 274 -43.26 0.91 58.37
C GLU A 274 -43.91 2.28 58.06
N GLN A 275 -44.99 2.44 57.27
CA GLN A 275 -45.89 1.64 56.39
C GLN A 275 -46.22 2.58 55.18
N GLY A 276 -46.88 2.27 54.06
CA GLY A 276 -47.58 1.10 53.53
C GLY A 276 -48.54 1.52 52.38
N GLU A 277 -49.04 0.54 51.62
CA GLU A 277 -50.26 0.58 50.77
C GLU A 277 -50.25 1.22 49.35
N ASP A 278 -50.35 0.35 48.33
CA ASP A 278 -50.91 0.61 46.98
C ASP A 278 -52.46 0.72 47.04
N PRO A 279 -53.13 1.27 45.99
CA PRO A 279 -53.79 0.33 45.07
C PRO A 279 -53.78 0.71 43.57
N LYS A 280 -53.85 -0.34 42.72
CA LYS A 280 -54.20 -0.33 41.28
C LYS A 280 -55.74 -0.37 41.10
N PRO A 281 -56.37 -0.09 39.92
CA PRO A 281 -56.11 -0.83 38.66
C PRO A 281 -56.36 -0.13 37.28
N GLU A 282 -55.97 -0.86 36.22
CA GLU A 282 -56.55 -0.95 34.84
C GLU A 282 -56.83 0.29 33.94
N ALA A 283 -56.19 0.36 32.75
CA ALA A 283 -56.75 -0.13 31.47
C ALA A 283 -55.86 0.23 30.23
N LEU A 284 -56.04 -0.48 29.11
CA LEU A 284 -55.25 -0.36 27.86
C LEU A 284 -55.60 0.89 27.02
N GLN A 285 -54.62 1.47 26.31
CA GLN A 285 -54.59 1.46 24.82
C GLN A 285 -53.30 2.00 24.17
N SER A 286 -53.05 1.51 22.95
CA SER A 286 -51.89 1.76 22.09
C SER A 286 -51.75 3.23 21.63
N SER A 287 -50.50 3.73 21.53
CA SER A 287 -49.96 4.24 20.25
C SER A 287 -48.46 4.62 20.33
N ARG A 288 -47.88 4.97 19.17
CA ARG A 288 -46.45 5.13 18.89
C ARG A 288 -45.92 6.49 19.36
N GLY A 289 -44.63 6.54 19.72
CA GLY A 289 -43.86 7.79 19.83
C GLY A 289 -42.87 7.74 20.99
N GLY A 290 -41.59 7.57 20.69
CA GLY A 290 -40.52 7.63 21.70
C GLY A 290 -39.71 8.90 21.50
N GLU A 291 -39.93 9.91 22.34
CA GLU A 291 -39.08 11.09 22.47
C GLU A 291 -38.85 11.44 23.95
N ASP A 292 -37.77 12.19 24.16
CA ASP A 292 -37.40 12.97 25.35
C ASP A 292 -37.08 12.27 26.69
N ALA A 293 -35.77 12.14 26.92
CA ALA A 293 -35.23 12.30 28.27
C ALA A 293 -35.30 13.79 28.68
N PRO A 294 -35.63 14.12 29.94
CA PRO A 294 -35.89 15.49 30.34
C PRO A 294 -34.63 16.36 30.25
N SER A 295 -34.71 17.46 29.50
CA SER A 295 -33.68 18.48 29.46
C SER A 295 -33.63 19.25 30.79
N ILE A 296 -32.41 19.48 31.28
CA ILE A 296 -32.19 20.39 32.41
C ILE A 296 -32.50 21.82 31.91
N PRO A 297 -33.34 22.62 32.59
CA PRO A 297 -33.64 23.97 32.14
C PRO A 297 -32.40 24.88 32.24
N THR A 298 -31.73 25.12 31.11
CA THR A 298 -30.62 26.09 31.03
C THR A 298 -31.20 27.50 31.13
N LEU A 299 -31.02 28.18 32.27
CA LEU A 299 -31.41 29.58 32.43
C LEU A 299 -30.37 30.48 31.74
N GLY A 300 -30.69 30.94 30.54
CA GLY A 300 -29.85 31.83 29.74
C GLY A 300 -30.60 32.41 28.52
N PRO A 301 -29.94 33.26 27.72
CA PRO A 301 -30.49 33.64 26.41
C PRO A 301 -30.57 32.41 25.51
N LEU A 302 -31.76 32.17 24.96
CA LEU A 302 -32.04 31.09 24.02
C LEU A 302 -31.09 31.19 22.82
N THR A 303 -30.23 30.20 22.59
CA THR A 303 -29.34 30.20 21.41
C THR A 303 -29.96 29.42 20.25
N ASP A 304 -29.44 29.62 19.04
CA ASP A 304 -29.92 28.87 17.86
C ASP A 304 -29.69 27.36 18.03
N GLU A 305 -28.72 26.93 18.85
CA GLU A 305 -28.49 25.52 19.18
C GLU A 305 -29.56 24.93 20.10
N ASP A 306 -30.21 25.72 20.96
CA ASP A 306 -31.31 25.26 21.84
C ASP A 306 -32.60 24.97 21.05
N VAL A 307 -32.83 25.71 19.96
CA VAL A 307 -34.04 25.62 19.13
C VAL A 307 -33.81 24.72 17.91
N THR A 308 -32.62 24.78 17.31
CA THR A 308 -32.30 24.09 16.07
C THR A 308 -31.42 22.89 16.36
N LYS A 309 -32.04 21.70 16.40
CA LYS A 309 -31.32 20.43 16.41
C LYS A 309 -30.45 20.32 15.15
N LEU A 310 -29.18 20.72 15.26
CA LEU A 310 -28.22 20.71 14.16
C LEU A 310 -28.20 19.31 13.53
N ARG A 311 -28.58 19.25 12.25
CA ARG A 311 -28.49 18.00 11.50
C ARG A 311 -27.01 17.59 11.42
N PRO A 312 -26.68 16.29 11.49
CA PRO A 312 -25.33 15.84 11.21
C PRO A 312 -24.86 16.44 9.89
N CYS A 313 -23.69 17.09 9.89
CA CYS A 313 -23.15 17.73 8.70
C CYS A 313 -23.06 16.70 7.57
N GLU A 314 -23.56 17.05 6.37
CA GLU A 314 -23.44 16.17 5.23
C GLU A 314 -21.95 15.98 4.90
N LYS A 315 -21.52 14.72 4.81
CA LYS A 315 -20.12 14.42 4.50
C LYS A 315 -19.77 14.92 3.11
N LYS A 316 -18.56 15.48 2.96
CA LYS A 316 -18.00 15.87 1.66
C LYS A 316 -18.16 14.74 0.65
N LYS A 317 -18.96 14.93 -0.40
CA LYS A 317 -19.23 13.93 -1.42
C LYS A 317 -17.95 13.50 -2.15
N LEU A 318 -17.74 12.18 -2.32
CA LEU A 318 -16.56 11.65 -3.00
C LEU A 318 -16.74 11.66 -4.53
N GLU A 319 -16.44 12.81 -5.15
CA GLU A 319 -16.59 12.98 -6.61
C GLU A 319 -15.38 12.44 -7.38
N ILE A 320 -15.38 11.11 -7.59
CA ILE A 320 -14.33 10.41 -8.34
C ILE A 320 -14.83 9.58 -9.53
N GLN A 321 -16.10 9.69 -9.91
CA GLN A 321 -16.64 9.02 -11.10
C GLN A 321 -15.81 9.37 -12.35
N GLY A 322 -15.53 8.39 -13.20
CA GLY A 322 -14.69 8.51 -14.39
C GLY A 322 -13.17 8.69 -14.14
N LYS A 323 -12.72 8.88 -12.89
CA LYS A 323 -11.30 9.08 -12.55
C LYS A 323 -10.53 7.75 -12.49
N LEU A 324 -9.26 7.75 -12.90
CA LEU A 324 -8.41 6.57 -12.84
C LEU A 324 -7.86 6.36 -11.44
N TYR A 325 -8.25 5.26 -10.79
CA TYR A 325 -7.90 4.98 -9.39
C TYR A 325 -6.76 3.94 -9.29
N LEU A 326 -5.60 4.34 -8.77
CA LEU A 326 -4.54 3.42 -8.37
C LEU A 326 -4.94 2.63 -7.11
N ALA A 327 -5.02 1.30 -7.25
CA ALA A 327 -5.36 0.40 -6.15
C ALA A 327 -4.35 0.44 -4.98
N PRO A 328 -4.77 0.09 -3.75
CA PRO A 328 -3.85 -0.13 -2.63
C PRO A 328 -3.00 -1.40 -2.86
N LEU A 329 -1.68 -1.24 -2.94
CA LEU A 329 -0.74 -2.31 -3.32
C LEU A 329 0.24 -2.68 -2.20
N THR A 330 -0.09 -3.65 -1.35
CA THR A 330 0.81 -4.09 -0.27
C THR A 330 2.23 -4.41 -0.77
N THR A 331 3.25 -3.86 -0.11
CA THR A 331 4.70 -3.87 -0.40
C THR A 331 5.18 -2.88 -1.46
N CYS A 332 4.38 -2.57 -2.48
CA CYS A 332 4.85 -1.80 -3.64
C CYS A 332 4.16 -0.45 -3.81
N GLY A 333 2.98 -0.24 -3.21
CA GLY A 333 2.17 0.99 -3.23
C GLY A 333 2.66 2.08 -2.27
N ASN A 334 3.98 2.11 -2.05
CA ASN A 334 4.65 3.10 -1.22
C ASN A 334 4.58 4.50 -1.87
N LEU A 335 4.79 5.56 -1.08
CA LEU A 335 4.68 6.95 -1.54
C LEU A 335 5.54 7.27 -2.79
N PRO A 336 6.81 6.82 -2.89
CA PRO A 336 7.59 6.94 -4.13
C PRO A 336 6.91 6.34 -5.36
N PHE A 337 6.39 5.11 -5.26
CA PHE A 337 5.69 4.46 -6.37
C PHE A 337 4.39 5.20 -6.76
N ARG A 338 3.60 5.65 -5.78
CA ARG A 338 2.37 6.41 -6.06
C ARG A 338 2.64 7.74 -6.75
N ARG A 339 3.76 8.41 -6.43
CA ARG A 339 4.23 9.62 -7.16
C ARG A 339 4.56 9.32 -8.63
N ILE A 340 5.18 8.18 -8.93
CA ILE A 340 5.41 7.75 -10.33
C ILE A 340 4.08 7.58 -11.06
N CYS A 341 3.12 6.83 -10.50
CA CYS A 341 1.79 6.69 -11.10
C CYS A 341 1.05 8.04 -11.25
N LYS A 342 1.20 8.95 -10.28
CA LYS A 342 0.60 10.29 -10.34
C LYS A 342 1.17 11.13 -11.49
N ARG A 343 2.49 11.09 -11.72
CA ARG A 343 3.14 11.70 -12.89
C ARG A 343 2.62 11.12 -14.21
N PHE A 344 2.31 9.83 -14.27
CA PHE A 344 1.67 9.19 -15.42
C PHE A 344 0.15 9.41 -15.49
N GLY A 345 -0.42 10.26 -14.64
CA GLY A 345 -1.82 10.65 -14.73
C GLY A 345 -2.81 9.77 -13.95
N ALA A 346 -2.37 9.02 -12.92
CA ALA A 346 -3.30 8.47 -11.94
C ALA A 346 -4.04 9.61 -11.21
N ASP A 347 -5.36 9.58 -11.19
CA ASP A 347 -6.15 10.67 -10.61
C ASP A 347 -6.30 10.51 -9.09
N VAL A 348 -6.70 9.30 -8.67
CA VAL A 348 -6.91 8.91 -7.28
C VAL A 348 -5.81 7.94 -6.85
N THR A 349 -5.25 8.16 -5.67
CA THR A 349 -4.25 7.28 -5.05
C THR A 349 -4.75 6.76 -3.70
N CYS A 350 -4.30 5.56 -3.31
CA CYS A 350 -4.58 5.04 -1.98
C CYS A 350 -3.31 4.43 -1.38
N GLY A 351 -3.10 4.68 -0.08
CA GLY A 351 -2.03 4.09 0.71
C GLY A 351 -2.11 2.56 0.73
N GLU A 352 -1.01 1.92 1.14
CA GLU A 352 -1.04 0.47 1.36
C GLU A 352 -2.01 0.10 2.50
N MET A 353 -2.54 -1.13 2.44
CA MET A 353 -3.38 -1.72 3.48
C MET A 353 -2.72 -1.62 4.88
N ALA A 354 -3.22 -0.72 5.72
CA ALA A 354 -2.72 -0.46 7.06
C ALA A 354 -3.52 -1.21 8.13
N VAL A 355 -2.84 -1.96 9.00
CA VAL A 355 -3.46 -2.81 10.02
C VAL A 355 -3.81 -1.98 11.26
N CYS A 356 -5.11 -1.87 11.58
CA CYS A 356 -5.61 -0.99 12.64
C CYS A 356 -4.99 -1.25 14.02
N THR A 357 -4.69 -2.51 14.37
CA THR A 357 -4.03 -2.86 15.63
C THR A 357 -2.62 -2.26 15.75
N ASN A 358 -1.89 -2.17 14.63
CA ASN A 358 -0.53 -1.65 14.60
C ASN A 358 -0.53 -0.10 14.62
N LEU A 359 -1.54 0.52 13.99
CA LEU A 359 -1.76 1.96 14.06
C LEU A 359 -2.06 2.42 15.49
N LEU A 360 -3.00 1.75 16.17
CA LEU A 360 -3.36 2.02 17.57
C LEU A 360 -2.20 1.79 18.56
N GLN A 361 -1.24 0.92 18.21
CA GLN A 361 0.01 0.72 18.98
C GLN A 361 1.09 1.77 18.68
N GLY A 362 0.86 2.70 17.74
CA GLY A 362 1.85 3.70 17.34
C GLY A 362 3.07 3.08 16.65
N GLN A 363 2.92 2.01 15.87
CA GLN A 363 4.03 1.39 15.13
C GLN A 363 4.45 2.26 13.93
N SER A 364 5.67 2.80 13.96
CA SER A 364 6.16 3.74 12.92
C SER A 364 6.16 3.16 11.50
N SER A 365 6.25 1.84 11.33
CA SER A 365 6.18 1.17 10.03
C SER A 365 4.78 1.23 9.41
N GLU A 366 3.74 1.15 10.23
CA GLU A 366 2.35 1.20 9.78
C GLU A 366 1.93 2.64 9.48
N TRP A 367 2.32 3.56 10.35
CA TRP A 367 2.10 5.00 10.16
C TRP A 367 2.81 5.57 8.93
N ALA A 368 3.89 4.94 8.46
CA ALA A 368 4.53 5.32 7.20
C ALA A 368 3.64 5.08 5.97
N LEU A 369 2.65 4.19 6.05
CA LEU A 369 1.71 3.88 4.95
C LEU A 369 0.64 4.99 4.78
N LEU A 370 0.38 5.76 5.84
CA LEU A 370 -0.59 6.85 5.89
C LEU A 370 -0.09 8.16 5.27
N LYS A 371 1.21 8.24 4.97
CA LYS A 371 1.86 9.44 4.43
C LYS A 371 1.32 9.77 3.03
N ARG A 372 0.94 11.04 2.85
CA ARG A 372 0.46 11.67 1.61
C ARG A 372 1.52 12.65 1.09
N HIS A 373 1.84 12.61 -0.20
CA HIS A 373 2.65 13.65 -0.86
C HIS A 373 1.75 14.79 -1.36
N HIS A 374 2.26 16.02 -1.39
CA HIS A 374 1.48 17.21 -1.79
C HIS A 374 0.97 17.17 -3.25
N THR A 375 1.53 16.29 -4.10
CA THR A 375 1.06 16.05 -5.49
C THR A 375 -0.09 15.04 -5.58
N GLU A 376 -0.49 14.40 -4.49
CA GLU A 376 -1.60 13.45 -4.45
C GLU A 376 -2.91 14.23 -4.22
N ASP A 377 -3.58 14.68 -5.30
CA ASP A 377 -4.79 15.53 -5.23
C ASP A 377 -5.95 14.87 -4.49
N ILE A 378 -6.15 13.56 -4.69
CA ILE A 378 -7.15 12.76 -4.00
C ILE A 378 -6.45 11.53 -3.42
N PHE A 379 -6.36 11.48 -2.09
CA PHE A 379 -5.64 10.44 -1.36
C PHE A 379 -6.53 9.73 -0.35
N GLY A 380 -6.61 8.41 -0.47
CA GLY A 380 -7.29 7.54 0.50
C GLY A 380 -6.34 6.71 1.36
N VAL A 381 -6.82 6.29 2.53
CA VAL A 381 -6.14 5.29 3.38
C VAL A 381 -6.98 4.03 3.44
N GLN A 382 -6.39 2.89 3.09
CA GLN A 382 -7.04 1.59 3.28
C GLN A 382 -6.70 0.98 4.65
N LEU A 383 -7.73 0.66 5.43
CA LEU A 383 -7.65 0.02 6.74
C LEU A 383 -8.00 -1.47 6.70
N GLU A 384 -7.34 -2.26 7.56
CA GLU A 384 -7.51 -3.70 7.72
C GLU A 384 -7.69 -4.08 9.20
N GLY A 385 -8.72 -4.88 9.48
CA GLY A 385 -9.08 -5.33 10.81
C GLY A 385 -10.32 -6.23 10.81
N ALA A 386 -10.63 -6.82 11.97
CA ALA A 386 -11.64 -7.88 12.10
C ALA A 386 -12.74 -7.59 13.15
N PHE A 387 -12.64 -6.47 13.87
CA PHE A 387 -13.47 -6.17 15.04
C PHE A 387 -13.95 -4.70 15.03
N PRO A 388 -15.22 -4.42 15.36
CA PRO A 388 -15.77 -3.06 15.37
C PRO A 388 -15.06 -2.10 16.31
N ASP A 389 -14.62 -2.57 17.48
CA ASP A 389 -13.92 -1.77 18.49
C ASP A 389 -12.61 -1.18 17.95
N THR A 390 -11.82 -2.03 17.31
CA THR A 390 -10.50 -1.71 16.77
C THR A 390 -10.63 -0.82 15.53
N MET A 391 -11.59 -1.12 14.65
CA MET A 391 -11.84 -0.35 13.43
C MET A 391 -12.38 1.04 13.73
N THR A 392 -13.35 1.16 14.64
CA THR A 392 -13.97 2.46 15.01
C THR A 392 -12.98 3.35 15.74
N LYS A 393 -12.21 2.83 16.71
CA LYS A 393 -11.15 3.61 17.37
C LYS A 393 -10.05 4.04 16.40
N CYS A 394 -9.68 3.19 15.44
CA CYS A 394 -8.73 3.57 14.40
C CYS A 394 -9.28 4.68 13.50
N ALA A 395 -10.56 4.61 13.12
CA ALA A 395 -11.20 5.64 12.32
C ALA A 395 -11.26 7.01 13.02
N GLU A 396 -11.61 7.06 14.31
CA GLU A 396 -11.56 8.30 15.10
C GLU A 396 -10.13 8.85 15.22
N LEU A 397 -9.13 7.97 15.40
CA LEU A 397 -7.72 8.35 15.41
C LEU A 397 -7.30 9.01 14.10
N LEU A 398 -7.64 8.42 12.95
CA LEU A 398 -7.31 9.00 11.65
C LEU A 398 -7.98 10.36 11.48
N ASN A 399 -9.28 10.46 11.76
CA ASN A 399 -10.05 11.69 11.61
C ASN A 399 -9.47 12.89 12.37
N ARG A 400 -8.82 12.63 13.52
CA ARG A 400 -8.24 13.66 14.39
C ARG A 400 -6.76 13.94 14.14
N THR A 401 -6.06 13.14 13.34
CA THR A 401 -4.58 13.18 13.25
C THR A 401 -4.00 13.15 11.84
N ILE A 402 -4.78 12.85 10.81
CA ILE A 402 -4.32 12.82 9.41
C ILE A 402 -5.29 13.51 8.46
N ASP A 403 -4.75 14.00 7.35
CA ASP A 403 -5.46 14.62 6.22
C ASP A 403 -5.61 13.61 5.09
N VAL A 404 -6.86 13.23 4.78
CA VAL A 404 -7.26 12.25 3.75
C VAL A 404 -8.58 12.68 3.10
N ASP A 405 -8.81 12.28 1.85
CA ASP A 405 -10.07 12.55 1.15
C ASP A 405 -11.12 11.45 1.36
N PHE A 406 -10.70 10.24 1.72
CA PHE A 406 -11.57 9.12 2.08
C PHE A 406 -10.81 8.04 2.87
N VAL A 407 -11.55 7.17 3.57
CA VAL A 407 -11.03 5.96 4.21
C VAL A 407 -11.66 4.74 3.56
N ASP A 408 -10.85 3.74 3.19
CA ASP A 408 -11.30 2.49 2.57
C ASP A 408 -11.18 1.31 3.54
N ILE A 409 -12.17 0.40 3.54
CA ILE A 409 -12.10 -0.84 4.31
C ILE A 409 -11.66 -1.99 3.39
N ASN A 410 -10.57 -2.66 3.75
CA ASN A 410 -10.16 -3.89 3.07
C ASN A 410 -11.05 -5.07 3.46
N VAL A 411 -11.88 -5.51 2.53
CA VAL A 411 -12.72 -6.71 2.62
C VAL A 411 -12.37 -7.69 1.47
N GLY A 412 -11.21 -7.51 0.83
CA GLY A 412 -10.78 -8.24 -0.36
C GLY A 412 -9.44 -8.96 -0.25
N CYS A 413 -8.69 -8.76 0.84
CA CYS A 413 -7.37 -9.37 1.07
C CYS A 413 -7.50 -10.90 1.22
N PRO A 414 -6.84 -11.72 0.36
CA PRO A 414 -6.94 -13.18 0.41
C PRO A 414 -5.87 -13.85 1.29
N ILE A 415 -5.02 -13.07 1.96
CA ILE A 415 -3.87 -13.56 2.73
C ILE A 415 -4.36 -14.41 3.90
N ASP A 416 -3.86 -15.65 4.02
CA ASP A 416 -4.36 -16.62 4.98
C ASP A 416 -4.17 -16.20 6.45
N LEU A 417 -3.13 -15.39 6.75
CA LEU A 417 -2.92 -14.79 8.07
C LEU A 417 -4.00 -13.76 8.44
N VAL A 418 -4.46 -12.98 7.45
CA VAL A 418 -5.50 -11.95 7.61
C VAL A 418 -6.86 -12.64 7.73
N TYR A 419 -7.15 -13.59 6.83
CA TYR A 419 -8.38 -14.38 6.85
C TYR A 419 -8.57 -15.14 8.17
N LYS A 420 -7.51 -15.79 8.69
CA LYS A 420 -7.56 -16.52 9.98
C LYS A 420 -7.83 -15.61 11.18
N LYS A 421 -7.36 -14.35 11.14
CA LYS A 421 -7.71 -13.33 12.14
C LYS A 421 -9.15 -12.81 11.99
N GLY A 422 -9.81 -13.10 10.86
CA GLY A 422 -11.17 -12.67 10.57
C GLY A 422 -11.29 -11.36 9.81
N GLY A 423 -10.18 -10.84 9.27
CA GLY A 423 -10.14 -9.65 8.42
C GLY A 423 -10.18 -9.96 6.93
N GLY A 424 -10.04 -8.93 6.09
CA GLY A 424 -10.12 -9.02 4.64
C GLY A 424 -11.39 -9.72 4.18
N CYS A 425 -11.26 -10.65 3.23
CA CYS A 425 -12.40 -11.41 2.70
C CYS A 425 -13.14 -12.30 3.73
N ALA A 426 -12.63 -12.51 4.94
CA ALA A 426 -13.37 -13.17 6.01
C ALA A 426 -14.52 -12.30 6.57
N LEU A 427 -14.50 -10.99 6.36
CA LEU A 427 -15.62 -10.11 6.74
C LEU A 427 -16.87 -10.34 5.87
N MET A 428 -16.71 -10.81 4.62
CA MET A 428 -17.83 -11.10 3.71
C MET A 428 -18.76 -12.21 4.23
N THR A 429 -18.26 -13.12 5.05
CA THR A 429 -19.07 -14.18 5.69
C THR A 429 -19.52 -13.83 7.11
N ARG A 430 -19.20 -12.61 7.58
CA ARG A 430 -19.45 -12.15 8.96
C ARG A 430 -20.28 -10.87 8.98
N SER A 431 -21.39 -10.87 8.25
CA SER A 431 -22.25 -9.72 7.98
C SER A 431 -22.51 -8.84 9.20
N ASN A 432 -22.88 -9.39 10.36
CA ASN A 432 -23.18 -8.61 11.56
C ASN A 432 -21.96 -7.83 12.09
N LYS A 433 -20.75 -8.42 12.04
CA LYS A 433 -19.52 -7.70 12.41
C LYS A 433 -19.13 -6.66 11.38
N PHE A 434 -19.36 -6.96 10.11
CA PHE A 434 -19.06 -6.07 9.00
C PHE A 434 -19.99 -4.83 9.02
N GLU A 435 -21.29 -5.01 9.27
CA GLU A 435 -22.24 -3.92 9.53
C GLU A 435 -21.78 -3.02 10.68
N GLN A 436 -21.44 -3.62 11.82
CA GLN A 436 -20.96 -2.88 13.00
C GLN A 436 -19.66 -2.09 12.72
N ILE A 437 -18.76 -2.63 11.89
CA ILE A 437 -17.55 -1.93 11.44
C ILE A 437 -17.92 -0.74 10.54
N VAL A 438 -18.76 -0.95 9.51
CA VAL A 438 -19.12 0.12 8.56
C VAL A 438 -19.87 1.23 9.26
N ARG A 439 -20.91 0.92 10.06
CA ARG A 439 -21.68 1.92 10.80
C ARG A 439 -20.82 2.66 11.83
N GLY A 440 -19.94 1.95 12.55
CA GLY A 440 -19.05 2.56 13.55
C GLY A 440 -18.03 3.49 12.94
N MET A 441 -17.32 3.06 11.89
CA MET A 441 -16.40 3.94 11.18
C MET A 441 -17.13 5.13 10.56
N ASN A 442 -18.33 4.91 10.02
CA ASN A 442 -19.12 5.99 9.41
C ASN A 442 -19.64 7.00 10.44
N SER A 443 -19.83 6.65 11.72
CA SER A 443 -20.25 7.60 12.75
C SER A 443 -19.14 8.50 13.29
N VAL A 444 -17.86 8.10 13.14
CA VAL A 444 -16.70 8.85 13.69
C VAL A 444 -15.86 9.58 12.66
N LEU A 445 -16.00 9.25 11.36
CA LEU A 445 -15.30 9.90 10.26
C LEU A 445 -16.12 11.07 9.69
N ASP A 446 -15.49 12.22 9.47
CA ASP A 446 -16.08 13.34 8.73
C ASP A 446 -15.93 13.14 7.21
N VAL A 447 -14.98 12.29 6.79
CA VAL A 447 -14.71 11.91 5.40
C VAL A 447 -15.55 10.71 4.93
N PRO A 448 -15.76 10.54 3.61
CA PRO A 448 -16.35 9.35 3.00
C PRO A 448 -15.68 8.03 3.39
N LEU A 449 -16.52 7.02 3.61
CA LEU A 449 -16.10 5.64 3.87
C LEU A 449 -16.36 4.78 2.63
N THR A 450 -15.32 4.13 2.11
CA THR A 450 -15.39 3.23 0.95
C THR A 450 -15.07 1.81 1.36
N VAL A 451 -15.45 0.83 0.52
CA VAL A 451 -15.18 -0.59 0.80
C VAL A 451 -14.63 -1.30 -0.43
N LYS A 452 -13.51 -2.00 -0.29
CA LYS A 452 -12.97 -2.88 -1.33
C LYS A 452 -13.24 -4.36 -1.05
N ILE A 453 -14.09 -4.99 -1.87
CA ILE A 453 -14.51 -6.41 -1.77
C ILE A 453 -13.94 -7.28 -2.91
N ARG A 454 -14.18 -8.60 -2.81
CA ARG A 454 -14.05 -9.62 -3.87
C ARG A 454 -15.45 -10.13 -4.26
N THR A 455 -15.57 -10.99 -5.28
CA THR A 455 -16.86 -11.62 -5.62
C THR A 455 -17.39 -12.54 -4.52
N GLY A 456 -16.48 -13.21 -3.81
CA GLY A 456 -16.77 -14.08 -2.68
C GLY A 456 -15.53 -14.75 -2.11
N VAL A 457 -15.73 -15.70 -1.19
CA VAL A 457 -14.64 -16.50 -0.61
C VAL A 457 -14.33 -17.69 -1.51
N GLN A 458 -15.32 -18.52 -1.82
CA GLN A 458 -15.15 -19.73 -2.62
C GLN A 458 -15.30 -19.46 -4.12
N GLU A 459 -14.69 -20.29 -4.98
CA GLU A 459 -14.99 -20.27 -6.42
C GLU A 459 -16.45 -20.67 -6.69
N LYS A 460 -17.07 -20.11 -7.74
CA LYS A 460 -18.51 -20.24 -8.11
C LYS A 460 -19.54 -19.73 -7.07
N MET A 461 -19.20 -19.58 -5.79
CA MET A 461 -20.08 -19.01 -4.76
C MET A 461 -19.94 -17.49 -4.65
N ASN A 462 -20.45 -16.78 -5.66
CA ASN A 462 -20.49 -15.33 -5.69
C ASN A 462 -21.52 -14.77 -4.68
N VAL A 463 -21.08 -13.88 -3.77
CA VAL A 463 -21.91 -13.30 -2.69
C VAL A 463 -21.96 -11.77 -2.70
N ALA A 464 -21.11 -11.10 -3.49
CA ALA A 464 -21.03 -9.63 -3.52
C ALA A 464 -22.38 -8.96 -3.82
N HIS A 465 -23.15 -9.46 -4.79
CA HIS A 465 -24.48 -8.96 -5.15
C HIS A 465 -25.46 -8.89 -3.96
N LYS A 466 -25.36 -9.81 -2.97
CA LYS A 466 -26.22 -9.82 -1.77
C LYS A 466 -25.75 -8.83 -0.68
N ILE A 467 -24.47 -8.45 -0.72
CA ILE A 467 -23.82 -7.66 0.33
C ILE A 467 -23.75 -6.17 -0.07
N ILE A 468 -23.61 -5.86 -1.38
CA ILE A 468 -23.51 -4.49 -1.91
C ILE A 468 -24.69 -3.58 -1.48
N PRO A 469 -25.98 -3.99 -1.58
CA PRO A 469 -27.09 -3.16 -1.10
C PRO A 469 -27.01 -2.85 0.40
N ARG A 470 -26.57 -3.83 1.19
CA ARG A 470 -26.40 -3.67 2.64
C ARG A 470 -25.25 -2.72 2.97
N ILE A 471 -24.13 -2.80 2.25
CA ILE A 471 -23.01 -1.85 2.39
C ILE A 471 -23.48 -0.39 2.19
N ARG A 472 -24.36 -0.15 1.22
CA ARG A 472 -25.01 1.15 1.00
C ARG A 472 -25.89 1.56 2.18
N GLU A 473 -26.76 0.67 2.67
CA GLU A 473 -27.63 0.89 3.85
C GLU A 473 -26.85 1.11 5.16
N TRP A 474 -25.63 0.58 5.26
CA TRP A 474 -24.72 0.81 6.39
C TRP A 474 -23.99 2.17 6.31
N GLY A 475 -24.08 2.86 5.17
CA GLY A 475 -23.58 4.22 4.97
C GLY A 475 -22.23 4.35 4.26
N ALA A 476 -21.76 3.32 3.54
CA ALA A 476 -20.60 3.48 2.68
C ALA A 476 -20.93 4.33 1.44
N SER A 477 -19.99 5.17 1.02
CA SER A 477 -20.15 6.11 -0.11
C SER A 477 -19.77 5.51 -1.46
N MET A 478 -18.97 4.43 -1.48
CA MET A 478 -18.52 3.75 -2.70
C MET A 478 -18.09 2.31 -2.40
N VAL A 479 -18.32 1.40 -3.35
CA VAL A 479 -17.75 0.04 -3.31
C VAL A 479 -16.79 -0.18 -4.48
N THR A 480 -15.65 -0.84 -4.24
CA THR A 480 -14.80 -1.41 -5.30
C THR A 480 -14.88 -2.93 -5.28
N LEU A 481 -15.24 -3.54 -6.41
CA LEU A 481 -15.33 -5.00 -6.55
C LEU A 481 -14.16 -5.55 -7.36
N HIS A 482 -13.36 -6.45 -6.76
CA HIS A 482 -12.46 -7.31 -7.52
C HIS A 482 -13.22 -8.50 -8.07
N GLY A 483 -13.29 -8.65 -9.40
CA GLY A 483 -13.95 -9.74 -10.14
C GLY A 483 -13.33 -11.14 -9.97
N ARG A 484 -12.74 -11.46 -8.82
CA ARG A 484 -12.25 -12.80 -8.47
C ARG A 484 -12.68 -13.17 -7.05
N SER A 485 -12.92 -14.46 -6.80
CA SER A 485 -13.06 -14.98 -5.44
C SER A 485 -11.73 -14.97 -4.68
N ARG A 486 -11.73 -15.22 -3.36
CA ARG A 486 -10.49 -15.40 -2.58
C ARG A 486 -9.69 -16.59 -3.12
N GLU A 487 -10.34 -17.73 -3.35
CA GLU A 487 -9.71 -18.98 -3.77
C GLU A 487 -9.04 -18.89 -5.13
N GLN A 488 -9.70 -18.22 -6.09
CA GLN A 488 -9.16 -17.98 -7.42
C GLN A 488 -7.85 -17.17 -7.42
N ARG A 489 -7.54 -16.41 -6.36
CA ARG A 489 -6.34 -15.57 -6.20
C ARG A 489 -6.00 -14.72 -7.44
N TYR A 490 -5.22 -15.29 -8.36
CA TYR A 490 -4.78 -14.79 -9.66
C TYR A 490 -4.69 -15.89 -10.75
N THR A 491 -5.28 -17.07 -10.54
CA THR A 491 -5.17 -18.23 -11.48
C THR A 491 -6.28 -18.30 -12.53
N ARG A 492 -7.25 -17.39 -12.46
CA ARG A 492 -8.37 -17.25 -13.40
C ARG A 492 -8.46 -15.80 -13.87
N SER A 493 -9.13 -15.54 -14.97
CA SER A 493 -9.51 -14.17 -15.37
C SER A 493 -10.45 -13.54 -14.35
N ALA A 494 -10.57 -12.21 -14.38
CA ALA A 494 -11.61 -11.50 -13.65
C ALA A 494 -12.95 -11.56 -14.40
N ASP A 495 -14.01 -11.90 -13.68
CA ASP A 495 -15.41 -11.93 -14.13
C ASP A 495 -15.96 -10.51 -14.18
N TRP A 496 -16.12 -9.96 -15.39
CA TRP A 496 -16.55 -8.57 -15.64
C TRP A 496 -18.06 -8.45 -15.85
N GLU A 497 -18.68 -9.51 -16.33
CA GLU A 497 -20.12 -9.72 -16.44
C GLU A 497 -20.76 -9.63 -15.05
N TYR A 498 -20.21 -10.35 -14.07
CA TYR A 498 -20.66 -10.26 -12.68
C TYR A 498 -20.34 -8.90 -12.02
N ILE A 499 -19.27 -8.21 -12.43
CA ILE A 499 -19.04 -6.82 -12.01
C ILE A 499 -20.15 -5.90 -12.53
N SER A 500 -20.61 -6.08 -13.78
CA SER A 500 -21.73 -5.32 -14.36
C SER A 500 -23.05 -5.56 -13.63
N GLU A 501 -23.37 -6.83 -13.33
CA GLU A 501 -24.53 -7.19 -12.50
C GLU A 501 -24.47 -6.49 -11.13
N CYS A 502 -23.31 -6.54 -10.47
CA CYS A 502 -23.08 -5.87 -9.20
C CYS A 502 -23.16 -4.34 -9.29
N ALA A 503 -22.72 -3.73 -10.39
CA ALA A 503 -22.81 -2.28 -10.61
C ALA A 503 -24.27 -1.82 -10.71
N ARG A 504 -25.12 -2.56 -11.44
CA ARG A 504 -26.56 -2.32 -11.50
C ARG A 504 -27.21 -2.39 -10.11
N VAL A 505 -26.82 -3.36 -9.30
CA VAL A 505 -27.34 -3.56 -7.93
C VAL A 505 -26.81 -2.51 -6.92
N ALA A 506 -25.64 -1.91 -7.18
CA ALA A 506 -25.09 -0.84 -6.34
C ALA A 506 -25.85 0.50 -6.47
N SER A 507 -26.33 0.80 -7.68
CA SER A 507 -26.99 2.06 -8.04
C SER A 507 -28.03 2.51 -7.00
N PRO A 508 -28.00 3.76 -6.50
CA PRO A 508 -27.21 4.90 -6.99
C PRO A 508 -25.79 5.02 -6.41
N MET A 509 -25.35 4.10 -5.53
CA MET A 509 -23.99 4.14 -4.99
C MET A 509 -22.96 3.78 -6.08
N PRO A 510 -21.88 4.56 -6.28
CA PRO A 510 -20.89 4.25 -7.29
C PRO A 510 -20.17 2.93 -7.00
N LEU A 511 -20.01 2.12 -8.05
CA LEU A 511 -19.22 0.89 -8.02
C LEU A 511 -18.02 0.99 -8.96
N PHE A 512 -16.84 0.71 -8.41
CA PHE A 512 -15.59 0.66 -9.16
C PHE A 512 -15.23 -0.78 -9.53
N GLY A 513 -15.02 -1.02 -10.82
CA GLY A 513 -14.56 -2.30 -11.33
C GLY A 513 -13.06 -2.48 -11.08
N ASN A 514 -12.64 -3.69 -10.68
CA ASN A 514 -11.24 -4.04 -10.51
C ASN A 514 -10.97 -5.45 -11.02
N GLY A 515 -10.13 -5.58 -12.03
CA GLY A 515 -9.87 -6.89 -12.66
C GLY A 515 -9.22 -6.68 -14.01
N ASP A 516 -8.05 -7.25 -14.24
CA ASP A 516 -7.51 -7.56 -15.57
C ASP A 516 -7.54 -6.41 -16.60
N ILE A 517 -7.35 -5.17 -16.14
CA ILE A 517 -7.11 -4.00 -16.99
C ILE A 517 -5.63 -3.97 -17.34
N LEU A 518 -5.29 -4.35 -18.57
CA LEU A 518 -3.92 -4.51 -19.07
C LEU A 518 -3.59 -3.43 -20.12
N SER A 519 -4.62 -2.95 -20.83
CA SER A 519 -4.57 -1.96 -21.91
C SER A 519 -5.64 -0.86 -21.76
N TYR A 520 -5.58 0.16 -22.61
CA TYR A 520 -6.65 1.15 -22.74
C TYR A 520 -7.95 0.55 -23.28
N GLU A 521 -7.86 -0.49 -24.12
CA GLU A 521 -9.01 -1.21 -24.65
C GLU A 521 -9.76 -1.98 -23.55
N ASP A 522 -9.03 -2.61 -22.62
CA ASP A 522 -9.64 -3.24 -21.44
C ASP A 522 -10.34 -2.21 -20.55
N ALA A 523 -9.72 -1.03 -20.38
CA ALA A 523 -10.31 0.06 -19.62
C ALA A 523 -11.61 0.55 -20.28
N ASN A 524 -11.61 0.72 -21.60
CA ASN A 524 -12.80 1.11 -22.37
C ASN A 524 -13.91 0.07 -22.28
N ARG A 525 -13.59 -1.22 -22.50
CA ARG A 525 -14.54 -2.34 -22.33
C ARG A 525 -15.13 -2.34 -20.93
N ALA A 526 -14.29 -2.23 -19.90
CA ALA A 526 -14.73 -2.19 -18.51
C ALA A 526 -15.67 -1.02 -18.19
N LEU A 527 -15.39 0.18 -18.71
CA LEU A 527 -16.25 1.36 -18.55
C LEU A 527 -17.61 1.18 -19.27
N GLN A 528 -17.63 0.53 -20.43
CA GLN A 528 -18.87 0.19 -21.14
C GLN A 528 -19.77 -0.78 -20.35
N MET A 529 -19.22 -1.58 -19.43
CA MET A 529 -19.99 -2.49 -18.56
C MET A 529 -20.80 -1.78 -17.45
N GLY A 530 -20.89 -0.44 -17.46
CA GLY A 530 -21.72 0.34 -16.52
C GLY A 530 -21.12 0.58 -15.14
N VAL A 531 -19.81 0.37 -14.95
CA VAL A 531 -19.11 0.75 -13.72
C VAL A 531 -18.88 2.26 -13.64
N SER A 532 -18.91 2.84 -12.45
CA SER A 532 -18.71 4.29 -12.26
C SER A 532 -17.25 4.74 -12.42
N GLY A 533 -16.32 3.78 -12.52
CA GLY A 533 -14.90 4.00 -12.70
C GLY A 533 -14.12 2.69 -12.59
N ILE A 534 -12.83 2.75 -12.89
CA ILE A 534 -11.94 1.58 -12.86
C ILE A 534 -10.81 1.78 -11.86
N MET A 535 -10.53 0.73 -11.09
CA MET A 535 -9.37 0.67 -10.21
C MET A 535 -8.28 -0.21 -10.83
N ILE A 536 -7.13 0.40 -11.12
CA ILE A 536 -5.98 -0.23 -11.79
C ILE A 536 -4.99 -0.71 -10.73
N ALA A 537 -4.55 -1.97 -10.86
CA ALA A 537 -3.85 -2.67 -9.78
C ALA A 537 -2.58 -3.41 -10.26
N ARG A 538 -2.39 -4.66 -9.80
CA ARG A 538 -1.15 -5.45 -9.92
C ARG A 538 -1.13 -6.47 -11.06
N GLN A 539 -2.15 -6.47 -11.93
CA GLN A 539 -2.55 -7.67 -12.68
C GLN A 539 -1.33 -8.29 -13.40
N VAL A 540 -1.22 -9.62 -13.33
CA VAL A 540 -0.14 -10.36 -13.99
C VAL A 540 -0.66 -10.65 -15.40
N PRO A 541 -0.10 -10.06 -16.49
CA PRO A 541 1.30 -9.74 -16.66
C PRO A 541 1.51 -8.24 -16.94
N VAL A 542 0.47 -7.41 -16.81
CA VAL A 542 0.47 -5.97 -17.06
C VAL A 542 -0.46 -5.28 -16.05
N GLY A 543 -0.02 -4.17 -15.48
CA GLY A 543 -0.77 -3.38 -14.51
C GLY A 543 0.11 -2.26 -14.00
N ALA A 544 -0.32 -1.44 -13.04
CA ALA A 544 0.47 -0.29 -12.60
C ALA A 544 1.91 -0.64 -12.17
N LEU A 545 2.13 -1.80 -11.51
CA LEU A 545 3.47 -2.27 -11.12
C LEU A 545 4.38 -2.67 -12.29
N ILE A 546 3.82 -2.92 -13.46
CA ILE A 546 4.55 -3.43 -14.63
C ILE A 546 4.62 -2.34 -15.71
N LYS A 547 3.59 -1.49 -15.75
CA LYS A 547 3.38 -0.43 -16.71
C LYS A 547 2.77 0.80 -16.01
N PRO A 548 3.56 1.59 -15.25
CA PRO A 548 3.05 2.80 -14.60
C PRO A 548 2.41 3.81 -15.55
N TRP A 549 2.84 3.83 -16.82
CA TRP A 549 2.28 4.66 -17.88
C TRP A 549 0.95 4.15 -18.47
N LEU A 550 0.38 3.06 -17.96
CA LEU A 550 -0.97 2.60 -18.34
C LEU A 550 -2.04 3.68 -18.08
N PHE A 551 -1.85 4.54 -17.07
CA PHE A 551 -2.72 5.70 -16.85
C PHE A 551 -2.66 6.70 -18.01
N THR A 552 -1.48 6.92 -18.60
CA THR A 552 -1.28 7.74 -19.81
C THR A 552 -1.88 7.06 -21.03
N GLU A 553 -1.67 5.75 -21.22
CA GLU A 553 -2.28 5.00 -22.33
C GLU A 553 -3.81 5.11 -22.34
N ILE A 554 -4.45 5.03 -21.15
CA ILE A 554 -5.90 5.15 -21.02
C ILE A 554 -6.38 6.58 -21.32
N LYS A 555 -5.62 7.61 -20.93
CA LYS A 555 -5.95 9.01 -21.21
C LYS A 555 -5.72 9.41 -22.67
N GLU A 556 -4.68 8.88 -23.31
CA GLU A 556 -4.33 9.15 -24.71
C GLU A 556 -4.93 8.14 -25.71
N GLN A 557 -5.63 7.10 -25.22
CA GLN A 557 -6.31 6.10 -26.03
C GLN A 557 -5.39 5.40 -27.05
N ARG A 558 -4.14 5.12 -26.64
CA ARG A 558 -3.12 4.47 -27.47
C ARG A 558 -2.15 3.63 -26.66
N HIS A 559 -1.55 2.63 -27.31
CA HIS A 559 -0.43 1.90 -26.74
C HIS A 559 0.85 2.75 -26.72
N TRP A 560 1.64 2.63 -25.65
CA TRP A 560 2.93 3.30 -25.50
C TRP A 560 4.05 2.27 -25.54
N ASP A 561 4.89 2.33 -26.59
CA ASP A 561 6.16 1.61 -26.64
C ASP A 561 7.26 2.50 -26.06
N ILE A 562 7.62 2.26 -24.79
CA ILE A 562 8.62 3.05 -24.07
C ILE A 562 10.00 2.40 -24.23
N SER A 563 11.01 3.22 -24.57
CA SER A 563 12.38 2.77 -24.72
C SER A 563 13.00 2.29 -23.39
N SER A 564 14.10 1.54 -23.46
CA SER A 564 14.90 1.14 -22.30
C SER A 564 15.38 2.33 -21.47
N SER A 565 15.76 3.43 -22.14
CA SER A 565 16.32 4.63 -21.51
C SER A 565 15.25 5.40 -20.73
N GLU A 566 14.08 5.63 -21.33
CA GLU A 566 12.93 6.23 -20.63
C GLU A 566 12.47 5.35 -19.46
N ARG A 567 12.46 4.02 -19.61
CA ARG A 567 12.17 3.11 -18.49
C ARG A 567 13.21 3.19 -17.37
N PHE A 568 14.48 3.43 -17.70
CA PHE A 568 15.54 3.62 -16.70
C PHE A 568 15.42 4.96 -15.98
N ASP A 569 15.04 6.04 -16.67
CA ASP A 569 14.73 7.33 -16.03
C ASP A 569 13.54 7.23 -15.07
N ILE A 570 12.52 6.41 -15.38
CA ILE A 570 11.42 6.13 -14.43
C ILE A 570 11.95 5.42 -13.16
N LEU A 571 12.91 4.49 -13.28
CA LEU A 571 13.54 3.85 -12.11
C LEU A 571 14.38 4.85 -11.30
N LYS A 572 15.07 5.76 -11.98
CA LYS A 572 15.84 6.86 -11.38
C LYS A 572 14.95 7.86 -10.65
N ASP A 573 13.79 8.20 -11.19
CA ASP A 573 12.78 9.00 -10.49
C ASP A 573 12.28 8.30 -9.23
N PHE A 574 12.05 6.98 -9.30
CA PHE A 574 11.66 6.21 -8.13
C PHE A 574 12.76 6.18 -7.05
N THR A 575 14.04 6.04 -7.44
CA THR A 575 15.13 6.13 -6.46
C THR A 575 15.26 7.52 -5.86
N ASN A 576 15.10 8.58 -6.66
CA ASN A 576 15.09 9.97 -6.20
C ASN A 576 13.99 10.21 -5.15
N TYR A 577 12.74 9.81 -5.44
CA TYR A 577 11.63 9.90 -4.50
C TYR A 577 11.82 8.99 -3.27
N GLY A 578 12.51 7.86 -3.43
CA GLY A 578 12.88 6.96 -2.34
C GLY A 578 13.89 7.59 -1.38
N LEU A 579 14.92 8.26 -1.89
CA LEU A 579 15.91 9.00 -1.08
C LEU A 579 15.27 10.19 -0.34
N GLU A 580 14.28 10.85 -0.94
CA GLU A 580 13.48 11.89 -0.28
C GLU A 580 12.62 11.32 0.86
N HIS A 581 11.94 10.18 0.62
CA HIS A 581 10.94 9.65 1.55
C HIS A 581 11.52 8.76 2.67
N TRP A 582 12.60 8.02 2.40
CA TRP A 582 13.26 7.12 3.36
C TRP A 582 14.62 7.62 3.84
N GLY A 583 15.27 8.46 3.05
CA GLY A 583 16.52 9.14 3.41
C GLY A 583 17.67 8.87 2.46
N SER A 584 18.65 9.79 2.47
CA SER A 584 19.91 9.64 1.75
C SER A 584 21.03 9.07 2.62
N ASP A 585 20.76 8.66 3.86
CA ASP A 585 21.72 7.93 4.70
C ASP A 585 21.82 6.46 4.27
N THR A 586 22.78 5.71 4.84
CA THR A 586 22.96 4.29 4.53
C THR A 586 21.67 3.48 4.73
N GLN A 587 20.84 3.81 5.72
CA GLN A 587 19.56 3.12 5.96
C GLN A 587 18.51 3.47 4.90
N GLY A 588 18.38 4.74 4.53
CA GLY A 588 17.43 5.21 3.52
C GLY A 588 17.78 4.71 2.11
N VAL A 589 19.06 4.70 1.73
CA VAL A 589 19.55 4.12 0.47
C VAL A 589 19.19 2.63 0.39
N GLU A 590 19.53 1.83 1.40
CA GLU A 590 19.27 0.39 1.37
C GLU A 590 17.79 0.03 1.48
N LYS A 591 16.99 0.88 2.15
CA LYS A 591 15.54 0.78 2.13
C LYS A 591 14.97 1.09 0.73
N THR A 592 15.49 2.12 0.06
CA THR A 592 15.15 2.45 -1.32
C THR A 592 15.50 1.29 -2.27
N ARG A 593 16.72 0.75 -2.18
CA ARG A 593 17.19 -0.41 -2.95
C ARG A 593 16.25 -1.60 -2.76
N LYS A 594 15.86 -1.91 -1.53
CA LYS A 594 14.95 -3.02 -1.23
C LYS A 594 13.58 -2.87 -1.91
N PHE A 595 12.98 -1.67 -1.87
CA PHE A 595 11.69 -1.45 -2.53
C PHE A 595 11.80 -1.38 -4.05
N LEU A 596 12.90 -0.86 -4.59
CA LEU A 596 13.24 -0.91 -6.02
C LEU A 596 13.32 -2.37 -6.50
N LEU A 597 14.03 -3.25 -5.78
CA LEU A 597 14.17 -4.67 -6.12
C LEU A 597 12.84 -5.44 -6.03
N GLU A 598 11.99 -5.14 -5.04
CA GLU A 598 10.63 -5.70 -4.98
C GLU A 598 9.80 -5.26 -6.21
N TRP A 599 9.95 -4.01 -6.65
CA TRP A 599 9.24 -3.49 -7.82
C TRP A 599 9.79 -4.02 -9.16
N LEU A 600 11.11 -4.15 -9.31
CA LEU A 600 11.76 -4.80 -10.47
C LEU A 600 11.26 -6.24 -10.68
N SER A 601 10.95 -6.96 -9.59
CA SER A 601 10.32 -8.29 -9.64
C SER A 601 8.89 -8.32 -10.23
N PHE A 602 8.33 -7.15 -10.55
CA PHE A 602 7.15 -6.95 -11.39
C PHE A 602 7.49 -6.37 -12.75
N LEU A 603 8.29 -5.29 -12.80
CA LEU A 603 8.64 -4.61 -14.05
C LEU A 603 9.27 -5.54 -15.10
N CYS A 604 10.01 -6.57 -14.67
CA CYS A 604 10.61 -7.56 -15.57
C CYS A 604 9.61 -8.41 -16.38
N ARG A 605 8.31 -8.29 -16.12
CA ARG A 605 7.25 -8.95 -16.92
C ARG A 605 6.75 -8.10 -18.09
N TYR A 606 7.15 -6.82 -18.16
CA TYR A 606 6.80 -5.95 -19.28
C TYR A 606 7.47 -6.45 -20.56
N ILE A 607 6.68 -6.59 -21.63
CA ILE A 607 7.15 -6.81 -22.99
C ILE A 607 6.95 -5.50 -23.75
N PRO A 608 7.98 -4.95 -24.42
CA PRO A 608 7.84 -3.84 -25.35
C PRO A 608 6.77 -4.10 -26.42
N VAL A 609 6.00 -3.08 -26.78
CA VAL A 609 4.89 -3.21 -27.73
C VAL A 609 5.40 -3.66 -29.11
N GLY A 610 6.53 -3.13 -29.57
CA GLY A 610 7.17 -3.56 -30.83
C GLY A 610 7.76 -4.99 -30.83
N LEU A 611 7.66 -5.74 -29.73
CA LEU A 611 8.04 -7.16 -29.64
C LEU A 611 6.82 -8.08 -29.44
N LEU A 612 5.61 -7.54 -29.34
CA LEU A 612 4.37 -8.31 -29.21
C LEU A 612 3.78 -8.62 -30.59
N GLU A 613 3.56 -9.89 -30.87
CA GLU A 613 2.87 -10.35 -32.09
C GLU A 613 1.39 -9.97 -32.09
N HIS A 614 0.76 -9.96 -30.91
CA HIS A 614 -0.64 -9.61 -30.71
C HIS A 614 -0.81 -8.61 -29.56
N LEU A 615 -1.70 -7.66 -29.74
CA LEU A 615 -2.11 -6.69 -28.72
C LEU A 615 -3.60 -6.91 -28.40
N PRO A 616 -4.03 -6.74 -27.14
CA PRO A 616 -3.23 -6.50 -25.93
C PRO A 616 -2.75 -7.82 -25.28
N GLN A 617 -1.59 -7.77 -24.60
CA GLN A 617 -1.05 -8.91 -23.84
C GLN A 617 -2.02 -9.36 -22.72
N ARG A 618 -2.33 -10.67 -22.63
CA ARG A 618 -3.34 -11.24 -21.73
C ARG A 618 -2.80 -11.75 -20.39
N ILE A 619 -3.69 -11.83 -19.38
CA ILE A 619 -3.46 -12.31 -17.99
C ILE A 619 -2.58 -13.58 -17.85
N ASN A 620 -2.69 -14.53 -18.78
CA ASN A 620 -1.99 -15.81 -18.70
C ASN A 620 -0.77 -15.93 -19.62
N GLU A 621 -0.52 -14.93 -20.47
CA GLU A 621 0.62 -14.90 -21.41
C GLU A 621 1.90 -14.57 -20.66
N ARG A 622 2.66 -15.62 -20.32
CA ARG A 622 4.07 -15.47 -19.96
C ARG A 622 4.85 -15.30 -21.27
N PRO A 623 5.66 -14.24 -21.43
CA PRO A 623 6.55 -14.15 -22.57
C PRO A 623 7.44 -15.40 -22.67
N PRO A 624 7.71 -15.91 -23.89
CA PRO A 624 8.91 -16.72 -24.11
C PRO A 624 10.16 -15.89 -23.77
N TYR A 625 11.29 -16.55 -23.54
CA TYR A 625 12.55 -15.82 -23.38
C TYR A 625 12.86 -15.03 -24.66
N TYR A 626 12.93 -13.71 -24.54
CA TYR A 626 13.22 -12.81 -25.64
C TYR A 626 14.49 -11.99 -25.35
N LEU A 627 15.25 -11.67 -26.40
CA LEU A 627 16.30 -10.66 -26.32
C LEU A 627 15.65 -9.29 -26.49
N GLY A 628 15.95 -8.36 -25.58
CA GLY A 628 15.49 -6.97 -25.71
C GLY A 628 16.11 -6.28 -26.93
N ARG A 629 15.52 -5.16 -27.37
CA ARG A 629 16.06 -4.32 -28.45
C ARG A 629 17.46 -3.78 -28.13
N ASP A 630 17.82 -3.76 -26.84
CA ASP A 630 19.15 -3.45 -26.35
C ASP A 630 19.51 -4.25 -25.08
N TYR A 631 20.76 -4.08 -24.61
CA TYR A 631 21.27 -4.73 -23.41
C TYR A 631 20.50 -4.37 -22.14
N LEU A 632 20.07 -3.11 -22.00
CA LEU A 632 19.38 -2.63 -20.81
C LEU A 632 17.95 -3.17 -20.75
N GLU A 633 17.27 -3.26 -21.88
CA GLU A 633 15.97 -3.91 -22.04
C GLU A 633 16.03 -5.39 -21.71
N THR A 634 17.08 -6.08 -22.19
CA THR A 634 17.35 -7.48 -21.84
C THR A 634 17.60 -7.65 -20.34
N LEU A 635 18.39 -6.77 -19.72
CA LEU A 635 18.68 -6.78 -18.29
C LEU A 635 17.41 -6.53 -17.45
N MET A 636 16.54 -5.61 -17.89
CA MET A 636 15.25 -5.35 -17.25
C MET A 636 14.26 -6.52 -17.40
N ALA A 637 14.28 -7.24 -18.52
CA ALA A 637 13.42 -8.40 -18.77
C ALA A 637 13.86 -9.67 -18.00
N SER A 638 15.11 -9.71 -17.50
CA SER A 638 15.63 -10.85 -16.75
C SER A 638 14.80 -11.17 -15.51
N GLN A 639 14.60 -12.46 -15.22
CA GLN A 639 13.98 -12.96 -13.99
C GLN A 639 15.01 -13.33 -12.91
N ASN A 640 16.31 -13.13 -13.19
CA ASN A 640 17.37 -13.34 -12.22
C ASN A 640 17.49 -12.14 -11.26
N VAL A 641 17.72 -12.44 -9.98
CA VAL A 641 17.86 -11.42 -8.94
C VAL A 641 19.17 -10.64 -9.12
N ASP A 642 20.24 -11.29 -9.57
CA ASP A 642 21.55 -10.66 -9.75
C ASP A 642 21.50 -9.52 -10.79
N ASP A 643 20.65 -9.65 -11.81
CA ASP A 643 20.44 -8.61 -12.82
C ASP A 643 19.66 -7.42 -12.27
N TRP A 644 18.67 -7.66 -11.41
CA TRP A 644 17.99 -6.59 -10.67
C TRP A 644 18.94 -5.89 -9.69
N ILE A 645 19.87 -6.62 -9.07
CA ILE A 645 20.93 -6.05 -8.23
C ILE A 645 21.81 -5.12 -9.08
N LYS A 646 22.31 -5.56 -10.24
CA LYS A 646 23.08 -4.71 -11.17
C LYS A 646 22.33 -3.42 -11.55
N ILE A 647 21.04 -3.51 -11.89
CA ILE A 647 20.21 -2.31 -12.16
C ILE A 647 20.18 -1.39 -10.94
N SER A 648 20.04 -1.95 -9.74
CA SER A 648 20.06 -1.16 -8.50
C SER A 648 21.43 -0.51 -8.23
N GLU A 649 22.53 -1.15 -8.64
CA GLU A 649 23.88 -0.61 -8.48
C GLU A 649 24.17 0.55 -9.43
N LEU A 650 23.60 0.54 -10.64
CA LEU A 650 23.66 1.69 -11.56
C LEU A 650 22.96 2.95 -11.01
N LEU A 651 22.00 2.79 -10.10
CA LEU A 651 21.19 3.89 -9.55
C LEU A 651 21.56 4.28 -8.11
N LEU A 652 22.03 3.33 -7.30
CA LEU A 652 22.29 3.49 -5.86
C LEU A 652 23.71 3.06 -5.46
N GLY A 653 24.61 2.87 -6.42
CA GLY A 653 25.98 2.41 -6.21
C GLY A 653 26.08 0.95 -5.72
N PRO A 654 27.31 0.44 -5.52
CA PRO A 654 27.58 -0.97 -5.29
C PRO A 654 26.93 -1.52 -4.01
N VAL A 655 26.53 -2.78 -4.01
CA VAL A 655 26.05 -3.46 -2.80
C VAL A 655 27.21 -3.99 -1.93
N PRO A 656 27.02 -4.13 -0.60
CA PRO A 656 27.95 -4.90 0.23
C PRO A 656 28.06 -6.36 -0.25
N PRO A 657 29.23 -7.03 -0.16
CA PRO A 657 29.41 -8.41 -0.62
C PRO A 657 28.48 -9.46 0.06
N SER A 658 27.94 -9.15 1.23
CA SER A 658 26.98 -9.99 1.97
C SER A 658 25.50 -9.69 1.64
N PHE A 659 25.23 -8.76 0.72
CA PHE A 659 23.87 -8.39 0.33
C PHE A 659 23.21 -9.53 -0.46
N THR A 660 22.08 -10.01 0.05
CA THR A 660 21.26 -11.03 -0.61
C THR A 660 19.82 -10.58 -0.63
N PHE A 661 19.18 -10.65 -1.80
CA PHE A 661 17.77 -10.28 -1.94
C PHE A 661 16.92 -11.50 -2.29
N LEU A 662 15.81 -11.66 -1.56
CA LEU A 662 14.75 -12.58 -1.96
C LEU A 662 13.46 -11.78 -2.17
N PRO A 663 12.90 -11.72 -3.40
CA PRO A 663 11.64 -11.06 -3.70
C PRO A 663 10.47 -11.71 -2.96
N LYS A 664 9.56 -10.90 -2.42
CA LYS A 664 8.40 -11.32 -1.64
C LYS A 664 7.38 -12.14 -2.45
N HIS A 665 7.42 -12.01 -3.78
CA HIS A 665 6.41 -12.56 -4.69
C HIS A 665 6.88 -13.73 -5.56
N LYS A 666 8.17 -14.15 -5.50
CA LYS A 666 8.69 -15.35 -6.20
C LYS A 666 8.27 -16.67 -5.52
N ALA A 667 7.32 -16.62 -4.59
CA ALA A 667 6.76 -17.77 -3.89
C ALA A 667 5.69 -18.49 -4.74
N ASN A 668 6.13 -19.52 -5.46
CA ASN A 668 5.34 -20.58 -6.11
C ASN A 668 4.49 -20.18 -7.33
N SER A 669 5.10 -19.62 -8.37
CA SER A 669 4.51 -19.51 -9.71
C SER A 669 4.81 -20.75 -10.60
N TYR A 670 4.53 -21.94 -10.04
CA TYR A 670 4.98 -23.27 -10.49
C TYR A 670 6.50 -23.50 -10.35
N ARG A 671 6.89 -24.77 -10.34
CA ARG A 671 8.30 -25.24 -10.37
C ARG A 671 8.64 -25.65 -11.80
#